data_AF-A0AAX6IE42-F1
#
_entry.id   AF-A0AAX6IE42-F1
#
_cell.length_a   1.000
_cell.length_b   1.000
_cell.length_c   1.000
_cell.angle_alpha   90.00
_cell.angle_beta   90.00
_cell.angle_gamma   90.00
#
_symmetry.space_group_name_H-M   'P 1'
#
loop_
_entity.id
_entity.type
_entity.pdbx_description
1 polymer ?
#
loop_
_entity_poly.entity_id
_entity_poly.type
_entity_poly.pdbx_seq_one_letter_code
_entity_poly.pdbx_strand_id
1 'polypeptide(L)'
;MPAIAPSPFPILIPAATKPPTPAIATPAASQQKQNTYLSLLQLSLHPEEGHQVHALIVKSSRSADPYFAGRLVEFYSLSSSDPDRTLPLADKILSLLPSPPPLFLYNTLIRGHLLNRSPRASLRLFPRVPDPDRFTFTFALKACTRLPPGLLPLLAPQLHARAAKAALASDPHVRNKLIHAYSLSGRIADARKVFDASTTTTTDLDLDIVAWNTMLQAYADHGDARSLLDLFSRMPCRDVVSWNTVMAFYVQTGEFEAAVATFRTMQQGRRCRPNRVTLVTVLSAASHLGALALGRWAHAYIDKHGIELDENLGSSLVNMYSKCGCVEGAVHAFKAAKCRSVDTWNAMIAGFTGNGLSSKAVELFYKMEDSGVVTPNLVTFNCILNACSHGGMVDTGVELFEKMIGVYNIEPDIGHYGCMVDLFSRAGLFDKAEDMMGKMPMEPDVVMWKALVGACRIHKNFKLGEKAGHKLIEVAPDDHAGYVLLSNLYATANDWNGVYRVRKMMAKRGVKKVPGCSSIELDGTVHEFIAGDAANYRKKEIYDMLDEMGEKLRLAGYEADTTQVLLDIEDEEAKESSLFHHSEKIAVAFGLIRTKPGTTIRVVKNLRVCGDCHSAMKFLSEVYGRDIIVRDSNRFHHFSRGLCSCQDYW
;
A
#
# COMPACT_ATOMS: atom_id res chain seq x y z
N MET A 1 77.19 -40.87 -33.36
CA MET A 1 78.61 -40.81 -33.76
C MET A 1 78.99 -39.35 -33.98
N PRO A 2 80.17 -38.86 -33.57
CA PRO A 2 80.97 -39.03 -32.34
C PRO A 2 80.95 -37.71 -31.51
N ALA A 3 81.26 -37.58 -30.22
CA ALA A 3 82.33 -38.07 -29.33
C ALA A 3 83.65 -37.26 -29.39
N ILE A 4 84.07 -36.76 -28.19
CA ILE A 4 85.44 -36.45 -27.69
C ILE A 4 85.96 -35.01 -27.99
N ALA A 5 85.97 -34.03 -27.05
CA ALA A 5 86.85 -33.78 -25.87
C ALA A 5 88.32 -33.37 -26.24
N PRO A 6 89.12 -32.62 -25.42
CA PRO A 6 88.98 -32.31 -23.99
C PRO A 6 89.35 -30.87 -23.53
N SER A 7 89.17 -30.66 -22.22
CA SER A 7 89.62 -29.56 -21.34
C SER A 7 91.15 -29.36 -21.25
N PRO A 8 91.61 -28.30 -20.53
CA PRO A 8 92.17 -28.58 -19.20
C PRO A 8 91.74 -27.64 -18.05
N PHE A 9 91.66 -28.26 -16.86
CA PHE A 9 91.49 -27.79 -15.47
C PHE A 9 92.72 -27.02 -14.92
N PRO A 10 92.80 -26.62 -13.62
CA PRO A 10 91.77 -26.28 -12.61
C PRO A 10 92.07 -24.96 -11.84
N ILE A 11 91.06 -24.30 -11.25
CA ILE A 11 91.27 -23.48 -10.03
C ILE A 11 90.17 -23.81 -9.02
N LEU A 12 90.61 -24.13 -7.80
CA LEU A 12 89.80 -24.46 -6.63
C LEU A 12 88.81 -23.34 -6.27
N ILE A 13 87.54 -23.70 -6.07
CA ILE A 13 86.52 -22.87 -5.42
C ILE A 13 86.36 -23.38 -3.98
N PRO A 14 86.45 -22.52 -2.94
CA PRO A 14 86.23 -22.91 -1.55
C PRO A 14 84.74 -23.19 -1.29
N ALA A 15 84.46 -24.17 -0.43
CA ALA A 15 83.13 -24.53 0.01
C ALA A 15 82.43 -23.34 0.70
N ALA A 16 81.35 -22.85 0.07
CA ALA A 16 80.44 -21.88 0.67
C ALA A 16 79.60 -22.57 1.76
N THR A 17 79.82 -22.12 2.99
CA THR A 17 79.01 -22.43 4.16
C THR A 17 77.53 -22.13 3.91
N LYS A 18 76.65 -23.07 4.25
CA LYS A 18 75.19 -22.90 4.26
C LYS A 18 74.82 -21.55 4.92
N PRO A 19 74.01 -20.69 4.27
CA PRO A 19 73.41 -19.57 4.96
C PRO A 19 72.49 -20.10 6.08
N PRO A 20 72.47 -19.45 7.25
CA PRO A 20 71.62 -19.90 8.35
C PRO A 20 70.15 -19.84 7.90
N THR A 21 69.43 -20.92 8.19
CA THR A 21 67.96 -20.94 8.22
C THR A 21 67.45 -19.68 8.92
N PRO A 22 66.51 -18.92 8.34
CA PRO A 22 65.94 -17.77 9.03
C PRO A 22 65.26 -18.29 10.29
N ALA A 23 65.75 -17.83 11.45
CA ALA A 23 65.09 -18.05 12.71
C ALA A 23 63.63 -17.61 12.56
N ILE A 24 62.68 -18.50 12.86
CA ILE A 24 61.30 -18.13 13.09
C ILE A 24 61.34 -17.15 14.26
N ALA A 25 61.25 -15.86 13.95
CA ALA A 25 61.10 -14.83 14.95
C ALA A 25 59.77 -15.08 15.65
N THR A 26 59.83 -15.58 16.89
CA THR A 26 58.73 -15.44 17.84
C THR A 26 58.24 -13.99 17.78
N PRO A 27 56.93 -13.71 17.62
CA PRO A 27 56.45 -12.34 17.61
C PRO A 27 56.93 -11.70 18.90
N ALA A 28 57.60 -10.56 18.80
CA ALA A 28 58.02 -9.80 19.97
C ALA A 28 56.83 -9.68 20.93
N ALA A 29 57.03 -9.83 22.24
CA ALA A 29 55.96 -9.85 23.25
C ALA A 29 54.98 -8.64 23.17
N SER A 30 55.36 -7.57 22.46
CA SER A 30 54.52 -6.43 22.10
C SER A 30 53.38 -6.77 21.11
N GLN A 31 53.63 -7.62 20.11
CA GLN A 31 52.73 -8.00 19.00
C GLN A 31 51.72 -9.07 19.45
N GLN A 32 52.14 -9.99 20.31
CA GLN A 32 51.25 -10.98 20.94
C GLN A 32 50.25 -10.32 21.91
N LYS A 33 50.68 -9.29 22.65
CA LYS A 33 49.79 -8.44 23.46
C LYS A 33 48.84 -7.58 22.60
N GLN A 34 49.26 -7.08 21.44
CA GLN A 34 48.38 -6.33 20.52
C GLN A 34 47.17 -7.17 20.07
N ASN A 35 47.40 -8.42 19.65
CA ASN A 35 46.33 -9.31 19.20
C ASN A 35 45.36 -9.70 20.33
N THR A 36 45.83 -9.76 21.57
CA THR A 36 45.01 -10.15 22.73
C THR A 36 43.93 -9.09 23.05
N TYR A 37 44.29 -7.80 23.11
CA TYR A 37 43.31 -6.73 23.41
C TYR A 37 42.22 -6.62 22.34
N LEU A 38 42.57 -6.86 21.08
CA LEU A 38 41.64 -6.77 19.94
C LEU A 38 40.64 -7.93 19.95
N SER A 39 41.11 -9.15 20.23
CA SER A 39 40.23 -10.31 20.37
C SER A 39 39.25 -10.13 21.53
N LEU A 40 39.69 -9.55 22.65
CA LEU A 40 38.81 -9.27 23.80
C LEU A 40 37.77 -8.19 23.48
N LEU A 41 38.11 -7.15 22.73
CA LEU A 41 37.16 -6.11 22.32
C LEU A 41 36.12 -6.66 21.33
N GLN A 42 36.50 -7.56 20.43
CA GLN A 42 35.58 -8.19 19.48
C GLN A 42 34.60 -9.17 20.14
N LEU A 43 35.02 -9.80 21.25
CA LEU A 43 34.19 -10.71 22.03
C LEU A 43 33.32 -9.99 23.07
N SER A 44 33.55 -8.70 23.31
CA SER A 44 32.78 -7.91 24.26
C SER A 44 31.39 -7.65 23.69
N LEU A 45 30.35 -8.02 24.43
CA LEU A 45 28.95 -7.83 24.03
C LEU A 45 28.30 -6.66 24.78
N HIS A 46 28.87 -6.28 25.93
CA HIS A 46 28.38 -5.20 26.76
C HIS A 46 29.38 -4.03 26.87
N PRO A 47 28.92 -2.77 26.98
CA PRO A 47 29.78 -1.60 27.12
C PRO A 47 30.76 -1.69 28.29
N GLU A 48 30.36 -2.33 29.38
CA GLU A 48 31.15 -2.49 30.60
C GLU A 48 32.42 -3.33 30.38
N GLU A 49 32.32 -4.41 29.60
CA GLU A 49 33.45 -5.24 29.17
C GLU A 49 34.39 -4.43 28.27
N GLY A 50 33.82 -3.65 27.36
CA GLY A 50 34.58 -2.72 26.52
C GLY A 50 35.33 -1.65 27.30
N HIS A 51 34.75 -1.12 28.40
CA HIS A 51 35.44 -0.18 29.29
C HIS A 51 36.67 -0.80 29.97
N GLN A 52 36.60 -2.08 30.35
CA GLN A 52 37.74 -2.78 30.94
C GLN A 52 38.87 -2.94 29.92
N VAL A 53 38.54 -3.33 28.68
CA VAL A 53 39.52 -3.43 27.58
C VAL A 53 40.10 -2.06 27.23
N HIS A 54 39.28 -1.01 27.19
CA HIS A 54 39.71 0.37 26.97
C HIS A 54 40.67 0.84 28.08
N ALA A 55 40.37 0.57 29.36
CA ALA A 55 41.25 0.89 30.48
C ALA A 55 42.61 0.18 30.37
N LEU A 56 42.64 -1.07 29.91
CA LEU A 56 43.88 -1.81 29.63
C LEU A 56 44.69 -1.16 28.50
N ILE A 57 44.03 -0.71 27.43
CA ILE A 57 44.66 0.00 26.31
C ILE A 57 45.27 1.33 26.78
N VAL A 58 44.55 2.10 27.61
CA VAL A 58 45.04 3.35 28.22
C VAL A 58 46.25 3.09 29.13
N LYS A 59 46.15 2.10 30.04
CA LYS A 59 47.24 1.73 30.96
C LYS A 59 48.49 1.25 30.22
N SER A 60 48.34 0.70 29.02
CA SER A 60 49.45 0.28 28.16
C SER A 60 50.09 1.42 27.34
N SER A 61 49.64 2.67 27.52
CA SER A 61 50.08 3.87 26.76
C SER A 61 49.86 3.76 25.25
N ARG A 62 48.88 2.96 24.81
CA ARG A 62 48.55 2.72 23.39
C ARG A 62 47.27 3.40 22.94
N SER A 63 46.62 4.18 23.80
CA SER A 63 45.37 4.89 23.48
C SER A 63 45.53 5.98 22.40
N ALA A 64 46.76 6.47 22.17
CA ALA A 64 47.07 7.43 21.12
C ALA A 64 47.35 6.78 19.75
N ASP A 65 47.40 5.45 19.66
CA ASP A 65 47.57 4.73 18.40
C ASP A 65 46.24 4.74 17.62
N PRO A 66 46.20 5.30 16.40
CA PRO A 66 44.99 5.38 15.59
C PRO A 66 44.34 4.02 15.29
N TYR A 67 45.10 2.93 15.32
CA TYR A 67 44.58 1.58 15.08
C TYR A 67 43.73 1.08 16.27
N PHE A 68 44.22 1.25 17.50
CA PHE A 68 43.48 0.91 18.72
C PHE A 68 42.31 1.87 18.96
N ALA A 69 42.53 3.17 18.75
CA ALA A 69 41.48 4.17 18.84
C ALA A 69 40.36 3.91 17.83
N GLY A 70 40.67 3.45 16.61
CA GLY A 70 39.66 3.10 15.62
C GLY A 70 38.77 1.94 15.99
N ARG A 71 39.34 0.89 16.58
CA ARG A 71 38.55 -0.25 17.07
C ARG A 71 37.69 0.12 18.29
N LEU A 72 38.19 0.98 19.17
CA LEU A 72 37.41 1.50 20.29
C LEU A 72 36.27 2.41 19.80
N VAL A 73 36.53 3.32 18.86
CA VAL A 73 35.50 4.16 18.24
C VAL A 73 34.45 3.30 17.53
N GLU A 74 34.86 2.28 16.77
CA GLU A 74 33.95 1.33 16.12
C GLU A 74 33.08 0.59 17.14
N PHE A 75 33.69 0.03 18.19
CA PHE A 75 32.98 -0.68 19.25
C PHE A 75 31.93 0.20 19.95
N TYR A 76 32.33 1.38 20.41
CA TYR A 76 31.40 2.28 21.11
C TYR A 76 30.35 2.90 20.18
N SER A 77 30.68 3.09 18.89
CA SER A 77 29.75 3.59 17.87
C SER A 77 28.69 2.56 17.45
N LEU A 78 29.01 1.26 17.53
CA LEU A 78 28.12 0.16 17.13
C LEU A 78 27.38 -0.48 18.31
N SER A 79 27.80 -0.21 19.55
CA SER A 79 27.10 -0.67 20.75
C SER A 79 25.74 0.00 20.91
N SER A 80 24.66 -0.75 20.67
CA SER A 80 23.28 -0.24 20.69
C SER A 80 22.63 -0.16 22.08
N SER A 81 23.31 -0.63 23.13
CA SER A 81 22.72 -0.79 24.47
C SER A 81 22.61 0.49 25.29
N ASP A 82 23.49 1.49 25.05
CA ASP A 82 23.47 2.80 25.74
C ASP A 82 24.18 3.89 24.89
N PRO A 83 23.53 4.39 23.82
CA PRO A 83 24.15 5.35 22.90
C PRO A 83 24.51 6.69 23.54
N ASP A 84 23.75 7.12 24.55
CA ASP A 84 23.95 8.41 25.22
C ASP A 84 25.25 8.44 26.05
N ARG A 85 25.71 7.26 26.51
CA ARG A 85 26.99 7.12 27.22
C ARG A 85 28.15 6.72 26.30
N THR A 86 27.92 5.85 25.32
CA THR A 86 29.01 5.31 24.48
C THR A 86 29.47 6.27 23.38
N LEU A 87 28.57 7.05 22.78
CA LEU A 87 28.93 7.96 21.69
C LEU A 87 29.78 9.17 22.14
N PRO A 88 29.53 9.82 23.29
CA PRO A 88 30.43 10.84 23.83
C PRO A 88 31.82 10.28 24.16
N LEU A 89 31.90 9.01 24.58
CA LEU A 89 33.19 8.35 24.83
C LEU A 89 33.97 8.14 23.53
N ALA A 90 33.30 7.76 22.45
CA ALA A 90 33.90 7.66 21.12
C ALA A 90 34.39 9.03 20.59
N ASP A 91 33.62 10.10 20.76
CA ASP A 91 34.06 11.47 20.40
C ASP A 91 35.23 11.94 21.27
N LYS A 92 35.24 11.58 22.56
CA LYS A 92 36.36 11.85 23.46
C LYS A 92 37.62 11.11 23.03
N ILE A 93 37.54 9.83 22.65
CA ILE A 93 38.69 9.09 22.10
C ILE A 93 39.25 9.78 20.85
N LEU A 94 38.37 10.27 19.96
CA LEU A 94 38.77 11.01 18.76
C LEU A 94 39.51 12.30 19.10
N SER A 95 39.07 13.03 20.14
CA SER A 95 39.72 14.26 20.62
C SER A 95 41.10 14.06 21.25
N LEU A 96 41.43 12.83 21.67
CA LEU A 96 42.71 12.49 22.29
C LEU A 96 43.78 12.08 21.27
N LEU A 97 43.42 11.92 19.99
CA LEU A 97 44.35 11.59 18.92
C LEU A 97 45.09 12.83 18.39
N PRO A 98 46.29 12.65 17.81
CA PRO A 98 46.98 13.73 17.10
C PRO A 98 46.09 14.35 16.02
N SER A 99 46.08 15.68 15.95
CA SER A 99 45.25 16.42 14.99
C SER A 99 45.96 16.56 13.63
N PRO A 100 45.30 16.27 12.49
CA PRO A 100 43.94 15.71 12.39
C PRO A 100 43.90 14.17 12.53
N PRO A 101 42.87 13.61 13.19
CA PRO A 101 42.64 12.16 13.22
C PRO A 101 42.39 11.59 11.81
N PRO A 102 42.70 10.30 11.55
CA PRO A 102 42.42 9.66 10.26
C PRO A 102 40.94 9.72 9.84
N LEU A 103 40.70 9.94 8.53
CA LEU A 103 39.35 10.09 7.95
C LEU A 103 38.40 8.92 8.24
N PHE A 104 38.90 7.68 8.22
CA PHE A 104 38.07 6.50 8.46
C PHE A 104 37.44 6.50 9.86
N LEU A 105 38.07 7.14 10.85
CA LEU A 105 37.54 7.30 12.20
C LEU A 105 36.34 8.23 12.23
N TYR A 106 36.44 9.37 11.54
CA TYR A 106 35.32 10.28 11.36
C TYR A 106 34.15 9.59 10.64
N ASN A 107 34.41 8.88 9.55
CA ASN A 107 33.39 8.14 8.81
C ASN A 107 32.71 7.07 9.68
N THR A 108 33.47 6.37 10.52
CA THR A 108 32.95 5.37 11.47
C THR A 108 32.04 6.00 12.52
N LEU A 109 32.46 7.13 13.11
CA LEU A 109 31.68 7.84 14.13
C LEU A 109 30.42 8.49 13.55
N ILE A 110 30.51 9.13 12.39
CA ILE A 110 29.37 9.71 11.64
C ILE A 110 28.34 8.61 11.33
N ARG A 111 28.79 7.43 10.89
CA ARG A 111 27.94 6.25 10.65
C ARG A 111 27.34 5.72 11.95
N GLY A 112 28.11 5.66 13.04
CA GLY A 112 27.65 5.24 14.37
C GLY A 112 26.49 6.08 14.88
N HIS A 113 26.65 7.41 14.89
CA HIS A 113 25.56 8.34 15.24
C HIS A 113 24.32 8.16 14.35
N LEU A 114 24.51 7.85 13.07
CA LEU A 114 23.41 7.63 12.14
C LEU A 114 22.66 6.32 12.45
N LEU A 115 23.35 5.24 12.81
CA LEU A 115 22.75 3.96 13.20
C LEU A 115 21.97 4.09 14.51
N ASN A 116 22.50 4.83 15.49
CA ASN A 116 21.88 5.09 16.79
C ASN A 116 20.83 6.23 16.76
N ARG A 117 20.26 6.55 15.59
CA ARG A 117 19.19 7.54 15.41
C ARG A 117 19.52 8.96 15.93
N SER A 118 20.78 9.37 15.92
CA SER A 118 21.26 10.71 16.30
C SER A 118 21.77 11.54 15.09
N PRO A 119 20.92 11.87 14.08
CA PRO A 119 21.36 12.53 12.85
C PRO A 119 21.96 13.93 13.06
N ARG A 120 21.54 14.66 14.10
CA ARG A 120 22.11 15.98 14.43
C ARG A 120 23.57 15.89 14.87
N ALA A 121 23.90 14.88 15.69
CA ALA A 121 25.26 14.68 16.17
C ALA A 121 26.20 14.26 15.03
N SER A 122 25.72 13.38 14.14
CA SER A 122 26.41 13.00 12.90
C SER A 122 26.79 14.22 12.06
N LEU A 123 25.87 15.18 11.87
CA LEU A 123 26.14 16.40 11.10
C LEU A 123 27.05 17.42 11.80
N ARG A 124 27.09 17.45 13.14
CA ARG A 124 28.02 18.31 13.90
C ARG A 124 29.48 17.89 13.75
N LEU A 125 29.74 16.62 13.46
CA LEU A 125 31.09 16.11 13.21
C LEU A 125 31.60 16.47 11.81
N PHE A 126 30.68 16.69 10.86
CA PHE A 126 31.03 16.91 9.47
C PHE A 126 31.95 18.13 9.22
N PRO A 127 31.76 19.30 9.86
CA PRO A 127 32.68 20.43 9.73
C PRO A 127 34.09 20.17 10.28
N ARG A 128 34.26 19.18 11.17
CA ARG A 128 35.55 18.81 11.79
C ARG A 128 36.39 17.90 10.87
N VAL A 129 35.85 17.46 9.73
CA VAL A 129 36.54 16.60 8.76
C VAL A 129 37.36 17.47 7.79
N PRO A 130 38.71 17.35 7.77
CA PRO A 130 39.58 18.18 6.95
C PRO A 130 39.42 17.89 5.45
N ASP A 131 39.37 16.61 5.05
CA ASP A 131 39.22 16.17 3.66
C ASP A 131 38.09 15.13 3.54
N PRO A 132 36.82 15.55 3.40
CA PRO A 132 35.69 14.63 3.32
C PRO A 132 35.70 13.85 2.00
N ASP A 133 35.51 12.53 2.09
CA ASP A 133 35.39 11.65 0.92
C ASP A 133 33.92 11.38 0.55
N ARG A 134 33.70 10.59 -0.51
CA ARG A 134 32.36 10.17 -0.94
C ARG A 134 31.54 9.53 0.18
N PHE A 135 32.15 8.78 1.08
CA PHE A 135 31.46 8.14 2.19
C PHE A 135 31.03 9.18 3.23
N THR A 136 31.89 10.14 3.55
CA THR A 136 31.56 11.26 4.45
C THR A 136 30.32 12.01 3.96
N PHE A 137 30.29 12.38 2.67
CA PHE A 137 29.15 13.08 2.07
C PHE A 137 27.88 12.21 2.03
N THR A 138 27.98 10.93 1.67
CA THR A 138 26.79 10.05 1.63
C THR A 138 26.17 9.86 3.02
N PHE A 139 26.98 9.75 4.08
CA PHE A 139 26.48 9.66 5.45
C PHE A 139 25.91 10.98 5.94
N ALA A 140 26.56 12.11 5.65
CA ALA A 140 26.04 13.44 6.00
C ALA A 140 24.70 13.73 5.31
N LEU A 141 24.58 13.46 4.01
CA LEU A 141 23.33 13.62 3.28
C LEU A 141 22.23 12.69 3.82
N LYS A 142 22.56 11.44 4.16
CA LYS A 142 21.61 10.51 4.79
C LYS A 142 21.20 10.95 6.21
N ALA A 143 22.09 11.60 6.95
CA ALA A 143 21.76 12.20 8.24
C ALA A 143 20.81 13.39 8.05
N CYS A 144 21.06 14.25 7.04
CA CYS A 144 20.18 15.35 6.69
C CYS A 144 18.76 14.87 6.39
N THR A 145 18.57 13.81 5.59
CA THR A 145 17.23 13.29 5.26
C THR A 145 16.46 12.73 6.45
N ARG A 146 17.10 12.55 7.61
CA ARG A 146 16.47 12.08 8.87
C ARG A 146 16.19 13.22 9.86
N LEU A 147 16.53 14.46 9.51
CA LEU A 147 16.19 15.64 10.31
C LEU A 147 14.75 16.11 10.03
N PRO A 148 14.17 16.95 10.92
CA PRO A 148 12.88 17.56 10.66
C PRO A 148 12.85 18.28 9.29
N PRO A 149 11.73 18.22 8.55
CA PRO A 149 11.62 18.72 7.17
C PRO A 149 12.06 20.18 6.99
N GLY A 150 11.82 21.05 7.99
CA GLY A 150 12.17 22.47 7.91
C GLY A 150 13.67 22.79 7.83
N LEU A 151 14.55 21.87 8.24
CA LEU A 151 16.01 22.09 8.20
C LEU A 151 16.64 21.64 6.87
N LEU A 152 15.98 20.72 6.15
CA LEU A 152 16.54 20.09 4.97
C LEU A 152 16.79 21.08 3.80
N PRO A 153 15.87 22.02 3.50
CA PRO A 153 16.08 23.02 2.44
C PRO A 153 17.29 23.93 2.65
N LEU A 154 17.76 24.09 3.90
CA LEU A 154 18.93 24.90 4.25
C LEU A 154 20.23 24.09 4.22
N LEU A 155 20.18 22.82 4.66
CA LEU A 155 21.37 21.98 4.80
C LEU A 155 21.78 21.32 3.49
N ALA A 156 20.82 20.86 2.67
CA ALA A 156 21.13 20.20 1.40
C ALA A 156 21.97 21.08 0.44
N PRO A 157 21.67 22.38 0.25
CA PRO A 157 22.52 23.27 -0.55
C PRO A 157 23.92 23.49 0.01
N GLN A 158 24.07 23.55 1.34
CA GLN A 158 25.38 23.73 1.98
C GLN A 158 26.27 22.52 1.77
N LEU A 159 25.71 21.31 1.96
CA LEU A 159 26.40 20.06 1.68
C LEU A 159 26.73 19.91 0.20
N HIS A 160 25.81 20.30 -0.69
CA HIS A 160 26.05 20.31 -2.13
C HIS A 160 27.20 21.25 -2.51
N ALA A 161 27.19 22.50 -2.04
CA ALA A 161 28.26 23.46 -2.32
C ALA A 161 29.62 22.98 -1.81
N ARG A 162 29.66 22.31 -0.64
CA ARG A 162 30.89 21.73 -0.10
C ARG A 162 31.33 20.49 -0.88
N ALA A 163 30.40 19.66 -1.36
CA ALA A 163 30.70 18.53 -2.26
C ALA A 163 31.27 19.01 -3.60
N ALA A 164 30.73 20.11 -4.14
CA ALA A 164 31.22 20.73 -5.37
C ALA A 164 32.65 21.27 -5.18
N LYS A 165 32.94 21.95 -4.06
CA LYS A 165 34.29 22.41 -3.71
C LYS A 165 35.28 21.25 -3.56
N ALA A 166 34.83 20.09 -3.08
CA ALA A 166 35.64 18.89 -2.95
C ALA A 166 35.74 18.07 -4.26
N ALA A 167 35.18 18.57 -5.38
CA ALA A 167 35.09 17.85 -6.66
C ALA A 167 34.39 16.47 -6.57
N LEU A 168 33.48 16.30 -5.60
CA LEU A 168 32.75 15.06 -5.34
C LEU A 168 31.25 15.16 -5.66
N ALA A 169 30.75 16.33 -6.06
CA ALA A 169 29.33 16.49 -6.40
C ALA A 169 28.88 15.63 -7.60
N SER A 170 29.80 15.30 -8.52
CA SER A 170 29.56 14.43 -9.66
C SER A 170 29.74 12.93 -9.35
N ASP A 171 30.31 12.55 -8.19
CA ASP A 171 30.42 11.15 -7.78
C ASP A 171 29.01 10.51 -7.76
N PRO A 172 28.79 9.35 -8.39
CA PRO A 172 27.45 8.75 -8.51
C PRO A 172 26.73 8.57 -7.18
N HIS A 173 27.45 8.17 -6.12
CA HIS A 173 26.83 7.95 -4.81
C HIS A 173 26.45 9.26 -4.12
N VAL A 174 27.32 10.28 -4.20
CA VAL A 174 27.04 11.62 -3.65
C VAL A 174 25.90 12.28 -4.42
N ARG A 175 25.95 12.25 -5.76
CA ARG A 175 24.92 12.78 -6.67
C ARG A 175 23.55 12.20 -6.39
N ASN A 176 23.43 10.87 -6.32
CA ASN A 176 22.15 10.20 -6.07
C ASN A 176 21.59 10.57 -4.69
N LYS A 177 22.45 10.76 -3.68
CA LYS A 177 22.02 11.27 -2.36
C LYS A 177 21.64 12.74 -2.39
N LEU A 178 22.27 13.57 -3.21
CA LEU A 178 21.91 14.97 -3.42
C LEU A 178 20.54 15.11 -4.08
N ILE A 179 20.28 14.36 -5.16
CA ILE A 179 18.97 14.34 -5.85
C ILE A 179 17.87 13.97 -4.85
N HIS A 180 18.06 12.89 -4.09
CA HIS A 180 17.11 12.46 -3.07
C HIS A 180 16.92 13.49 -1.95
N ALA A 181 18.00 14.13 -1.47
CA ALA A 181 17.91 15.17 -0.44
C ALA A 181 17.16 16.42 -0.94
N TYR A 182 17.39 16.84 -2.18
CA TYR A 182 16.67 17.95 -2.79
C TYR A 182 15.20 17.61 -3.05
N SER A 183 14.90 16.38 -3.46
CA SER A 183 13.53 15.87 -3.57
C SER A 183 12.78 16.03 -2.24
N LEU A 184 13.30 15.43 -1.16
CA LEU A 184 12.69 15.54 0.17
C LEU A 184 12.62 16.98 0.72
N SER A 185 13.40 17.92 0.15
CA SER A 185 13.34 19.34 0.50
C SER A 185 12.23 20.11 -0.25
N GLY A 186 11.50 19.47 -1.15
CA GLY A 186 10.58 20.14 -2.08
C GLY A 186 11.28 20.92 -3.20
N ARG A 187 12.61 20.83 -3.32
CA ARG A 187 13.43 21.60 -4.29
C ARG A 187 13.70 20.78 -5.55
N ILE A 188 12.64 20.34 -6.21
CA ILE A 188 12.72 19.44 -7.38
C ILE A 188 13.49 20.04 -8.56
N ALA A 189 13.39 21.36 -8.78
CA ALA A 189 14.17 22.03 -9.81
C ALA A 189 15.68 21.92 -9.58
N ASP A 190 16.13 21.93 -8.32
CA ASP A 190 17.55 21.77 -8.00
C ASP A 190 17.99 20.31 -8.04
N ALA A 191 17.11 19.38 -7.65
CA ALA A 191 17.31 17.95 -7.90
C ALA A 191 17.53 17.68 -9.40
N ARG A 192 16.71 18.31 -10.25
CA ARG A 192 16.84 18.21 -11.71
C ARG A 192 18.16 18.79 -12.23
N LYS A 193 18.59 19.95 -11.73
CA LYS A 193 19.91 20.51 -12.07
C LYS A 193 21.06 19.56 -11.69
N VAL A 194 21.01 18.93 -10.52
CA VAL A 194 22.03 17.96 -10.09
C VAL A 194 22.04 16.73 -11.01
N PHE A 195 20.87 16.29 -11.47
CA PHE A 195 20.73 15.21 -12.44
C PHE A 195 21.32 15.61 -13.81
N ASP A 196 20.95 16.78 -14.34
CA ASP A 196 21.36 17.27 -15.67
C ASP A 196 22.84 17.72 -15.71
N ALA A 197 23.46 18.12 -14.58
CA ALA A 197 24.83 18.64 -14.54
C ALA A 197 25.92 17.66 -15.04
N SER A 198 25.55 16.41 -15.33
CA SER A 198 26.43 15.37 -15.88
C SER A 198 26.28 15.14 -17.39
N THR A 199 25.32 15.79 -18.07
CA THR A 199 25.09 15.58 -19.52
C THR A 199 25.91 16.52 -20.42
N THR A 200 26.75 17.38 -19.84
CA THR A 200 27.52 18.41 -20.57
C THR A 200 28.90 17.94 -21.06
N THR A 201 29.36 16.76 -20.66
CA THR A 201 30.59 16.13 -21.15
C THR A 201 30.26 14.80 -21.83
N THR A 202 30.12 14.82 -23.15
CA THR A 202 30.17 13.68 -24.09
C THR A 202 29.46 12.38 -23.68
N THR A 203 28.28 12.19 -24.26
CA THR A 203 27.40 11.00 -24.29
C THR A 203 26.50 10.79 -23.06
N ASP A 204 25.19 10.62 -23.29
CA ASP A 204 24.13 10.27 -22.32
C ASP A 204 24.35 8.93 -21.57
N LEU A 205 25.56 8.36 -21.64
CA LEU A 205 25.98 7.08 -21.07
C LEU A 205 26.62 7.20 -19.66
N ASP A 206 26.85 8.42 -19.15
CA ASP A 206 27.54 8.65 -17.86
C ASP A 206 26.62 8.68 -16.61
N LEU A 207 25.30 8.64 -16.79
CA LEU A 207 24.34 8.54 -15.68
C LEU A 207 24.06 7.08 -15.34
N ASP A 208 24.31 6.69 -14.09
CA ASP A 208 23.92 5.37 -13.61
C ASP A 208 22.39 5.25 -13.55
N ILE A 209 21.88 4.03 -13.70
CA ILE A 209 20.42 3.77 -13.67
C ILE A 209 19.78 4.22 -12.34
N VAL A 210 20.58 4.27 -11.27
CA VAL A 210 20.17 4.73 -9.95
C VAL A 210 19.84 6.22 -9.95
N ALA A 211 20.59 7.06 -10.67
CA ALA A 211 20.28 8.49 -10.82
C ALA A 211 18.92 8.69 -11.51
N TRP A 212 18.67 7.97 -12.60
CA TRP A 212 17.39 8.01 -13.31
C TRP A 212 16.23 7.57 -12.42
N ASN A 213 16.38 6.43 -11.74
CA ASN A 213 15.36 5.92 -10.81
C ASN A 213 15.12 6.87 -9.63
N THR A 214 16.16 7.51 -9.10
CA THR A 214 16.04 8.48 -8.00
C THR A 214 15.29 9.73 -8.46
N MET A 215 15.56 10.22 -9.67
CA MET A 215 14.85 11.38 -10.23
C MET A 215 13.40 11.05 -10.62
N LEU A 216 13.14 9.85 -11.14
CA LEU A 216 11.77 9.36 -11.36
C LEU A 216 10.97 9.31 -10.06
N GLN A 217 11.55 8.73 -9.00
CA GLN A 217 10.90 8.68 -7.69
C GLN A 217 10.64 10.10 -7.16
N ALA A 218 11.57 11.03 -7.36
CA ALA A 218 11.40 12.42 -6.95
C ALA A 218 10.19 13.08 -7.63
N TYR A 219 9.99 12.88 -8.94
CA TYR A 219 8.80 13.37 -9.63
C TYR A 219 7.52 12.66 -9.17
N ALA A 220 7.58 11.35 -8.91
CA ALA A 220 6.44 10.57 -8.41
C ALA A 220 5.95 11.10 -7.05
N ASP A 221 6.89 11.27 -6.10
CA ASP A 221 6.61 11.73 -4.73
C ASP A 221 5.97 13.14 -4.70
N HIS A 222 6.20 13.95 -5.73
CA HIS A 222 5.68 15.32 -5.85
C HIS A 222 4.45 15.42 -6.77
N GLY A 223 3.96 14.32 -7.32
CA GLY A 223 2.79 14.33 -8.21
C GLY A 223 3.03 14.93 -9.60
N ASP A 224 4.29 15.13 -10.03
CA ASP A 224 4.60 15.69 -11.36
C ASP A 224 4.58 14.61 -12.45
N ALA A 225 3.37 14.22 -12.85
CA ALA A 225 3.12 13.20 -13.87
C ALA A 225 3.85 13.50 -15.19
N ARG A 226 3.87 14.77 -15.61
CA ARG A 226 4.40 15.15 -16.92
C ARG A 226 5.90 14.94 -16.97
N SER A 227 6.63 15.45 -15.97
CA SER A 227 8.09 15.31 -15.93
C SER A 227 8.50 13.86 -15.67
N LEU A 228 7.74 13.11 -14.87
CA LEU A 228 7.96 11.69 -14.63
C LEU A 228 7.89 10.88 -15.93
N LEU A 229 6.83 11.07 -16.73
CA LEU A 229 6.61 10.31 -17.96
C LEU A 229 7.58 10.76 -19.07
N ASP A 230 7.90 12.05 -19.18
CA ASP A 230 8.95 12.54 -20.09
C ASP A 230 10.29 11.89 -19.77
N LEU A 231 10.72 11.95 -18.50
CA LEU A 231 11.98 11.37 -18.07
C LEU A 231 12.00 9.87 -18.31
N PHE A 232 10.91 9.17 -17.95
CA PHE A 232 10.79 7.73 -18.16
C PHE A 232 10.89 7.38 -19.65
N SER A 233 10.30 8.15 -20.55
CA SER A 233 10.36 7.92 -22.01
C SER A 233 11.78 8.04 -22.57
N ARG A 234 12.57 8.96 -22.00
CA ARG A 234 13.95 9.26 -22.40
C ARG A 234 15.01 8.33 -21.80
N MET A 235 14.65 7.48 -20.83
CA MET A 235 15.59 6.55 -20.21
C MET A 235 16.23 5.61 -21.25
N PRO A 236 17.58 5.58 -21.36
CA PRO A 236 18.28 4.71 -22.30
C PRO A 236 18.08 3.22 -21.99
N CYS A 237 18.02 2.88 -20.70
CA CYS A 237 17.74 1.54 -20.20
C CYS A 237 16.80 1.64 -19.01
N ARG A 238 15.84 0.73 -18.93
CA ARG A 238 14.87 0.63 -17.83
C ARG A 238 15.08 -0.69 -17.11
N ASP A 239 15.14 -0.63 -15.79
CA ASP A 239 15.16 -1.81 -14.94
C ASP A 239 13.82 -1.98 -14.24
N VAL A 240 13.71 -3.03 -13.43
CA VAL A 240 12.49 -3.34 -12.67
C VAL A 240 12.09 -2.20 -11.73
N VAL A 241 13.05 -1.42 -11.21
CA VAL A 241 12.77 -0.27 -10.36
C VAL A 241 12.13 0.85 -11.19
N SER A 242 12.67 1.17 -12.37
CA SER A 242 12.09 2.18 -13.27
C SER A 242 10.63 1.88 -13.59
N TRP A 243 10.33 0.63 -13.97
CA TRP A 243 8.96 0.19 -14.26
C TRP A 243 8.06 0.30 -13.03
N ASN A 244 8.52 -0.19 -11.88
CA ASN A 244 7.72 -0.20 -10.65
C ASN A 244 7.41 1.21 -10.16
N THR A 245 8.33 2.17 -10.29
CA THR A 245 8.07 3.58 -9.91
C THR A 245 6.91 4.17 -10.71
N VAL A 246 6.89 3.98 -12.04
CA VAL A 246 5.79 4.50 -12.89
C VAL A 246 4.47 3.77 -12.63
N MET A 247 4.50 2.45 -12.48
CA MET A 247 3.29 1.68 -12.16
C MET A 247 2.73 2.07 -10.79
N ALA A 248 3.59 2.23 -9.78
CA ALA A 248 3.19 2.65 -8.44
C ALA A 248 2.61 4.06 -8.45
N PHE A 249 3.23 4.97 -9.21
CA PHE A 249 2.69 6.32 -9.43
C PHE A 249 1.26 6.27 -9.98
N TYR A 250 1.02 5.51 -11.05
CA TYR A 250 -0.32 5.37 -11.62
C TYR A 250 -1.33 4.75 -10.63
N VAL A 251 -0.92 3.75 -9.85
CA VAL A 251 -1.80 3.16 -8.80
C VAL A 251 -2.12 4.19 -7.71
N GLN A 252 -1.14 5.01 -7.29
CA GLN A 252 -1.33 6.05 -6.28
C GLN A 252 -2.24 7.18 -6.77
N THR A 253 -2.18 7.54 -8.05
CA THR A 253 -3.05 8.57 -8.64
C THR A 253 -4.41 8.04 -9.10
N GLY A 254 -4.70 6.74 -8.92
CA GLY A 254 -5.97 6.12 -9.30
C GLY A 254 -6.09 5.74 -10.78
N GLU A 255 -5.02 5.87 -11.56
CA GLU A 255 -4.95 5.59 -13.01
C GLU A 255 -4.63 4.11 -13.25
N PHE A 256 -5.48 3.21 -12.76
CA PHE A 256 -5.19 1.77 -12.72
C PHE A 256 -5.02 1.13 -14.10
N GLU A 257 -5.75 1.60 -15.11
CA GLU A 257 -5.62 1.11 -16.50
C GLU A 257 -4.23 1.42 -17.07
N ALA A 258 -3.72 2.64 -16.82
CA ALA A 258 -2.39 3.05 -17.23
C ALA A 258 -1.30 2.22 -16.53
N ALA A 259 -1.50 1.85 -15.26
CA ALA A 259 -0.62 0.92 -14.55
C ALA A 259 -0.56 -0.46 -15.22
N VAL A 260 -1.72 -1.02 -15.60
CA VAL A 260 -1.81 -2.31 -16.30
C VAL A 260 -1.22 -2.22 -17.72
N ALA A 261 -1.45 -1.13 -18.45
CA ALA A 261 -0.85 -0.92 -19.76
C ALA A 261 0.68 -0.83 -19.67
N THR A 262 1.20 -0.12 -18.67
CA THR A 262 2.64 -0.04 -18.37
C THR A 262 3.22 -1.41 -18.06
N PHE A 263 2.52 -2.22 -17.27
CA PHE A 263 2.90 -3.60 -16.99
C PHE A 263 2.96 -4.47 -18.26
N ARG A 264 1.97 -4.37 -19.14
CA ARG A 264 1.97 -5.10 -20.43
C ARG A 264 3.17 -4.70 -21.30
N THR A 265 3.52 -3.42 -21.32
CA THR A 265 4.73 -2.94 -22.02
C THR A 265 6.01 -3.51 -21.40
N MET A 266 6.10 -3.57 -20.07
CA MET A 266 7.22 -4.23 -19.37
C MET A 266 7.35 -5.70 -19.80
N GLN A 267 6.24 -6.44 -19.92
CA GLN A 267 6.24 -7.86 -20.32
C GLN A 267 6.69 -8.09 -21.77
N GLN A 268 6.39 -7.15 -22.68
CA GLN A 268 6.87 -7.21 -24.06
C GLN A 268 8.39 -7.03 -24.14
N GLY A 269 8.99 -6.32 -23.18
CA GLY A 269 10.43 -6.18 -23.05
C GLY A 269 11.10 -7.45 -22.55
N ARG A 270 12.02 -8.03 -23.35
CA ARG A 270 12.74 -9.26 -22.96
C ARG A 270 13.74 -9.09 -21.80
N ARG A 271 14.02 -7.86 -21.35
CA ARG A 271 15.12 -7.54 -20.42
C ARG A 271 14.73 -7.55 -18.95
N CYS A 272 13.46 -7.35 -18.61
CA CYS A 272 13.01 -7.22 -17.23
C CYS A 272 11.91 -8.23 -16.92
N ARG A 273 12.09 -9.02 -15.85
CA ARG A 273 11.06 -9.93 -15.36
C ARG A 273 10.32 -9.30 -14.18
N PRO A 274 8.98 -9.46 -14.10
CA PRO A 274 8.23 -9.07 -12.91
C PRO A 274 8.82 -9.69 -11.64
N ASN A 275 9.05 -8.87 -10.63
CA ASN A 275 9.46 -9.30 -9.30
C ASN A 275 8.31 -9.12 -8.30
N ARG A 276 8.57 -9.40 -7.01
CA ARG A 276 7.57 -9.29 -5.94
C ARG A 276 6.89 -7.91 -5.89
N VAL A 277 7.68 -6.84 -5.97
CA VAL A 277 7.17 -5.46 -5.94
C VAL A 277 6.29 -5.19 -7.16
N THR A 278 6.71 -5.63 -8.35
CA THR A 278 5.89 -5.53 -9.57
C THR A 278 4.54 -6.22 -9.39
N LEU A 279 4.54 -7.43 -8.83
CA LEU A 279 3.34 -8.24 -8.68
C LEU A 279 2.39 -7.64 -7.63
N VAL A 280 2.89 -7.07 -6.53
CA VAL A 280 2.08 -6.31 -5.57
C VAL A 280 1.37 -5.13 -6.27
N THR A 281 2.09 -4.35 -7.07
CA THR A 281 1.51 -3.21 -7.79
C THR A 281 0.45 -3.65 -8.81
N VAL A 282 0.72 -4.72 -9.56
CA VAL A 282 -0.22 -5.28 -10.55
C VAL A 282 -1.46 -5.85 -9.88
N LEU A 283 -1.31 -6.57 -8.77
CA LEU A 283 -2.43 -7.11 -7.99
C LEU A 283 -3.28 -5.99 -7.39
N SER A 284 -2.65 -4.91 -6.93
CA SER A 284 -3.36 -3.72 -6.46
C SER A 284 -4.22 -3.10 -7.59
N ALA A 285 -3.62 -2.84 -8.76
CA ALA A 285 -4.35 -2.32 -9.92
C ALA A 285 -5.50 -3.25 -10.35
N ALA A 286 -5.25 -4.57 -10.40
CA ALA A 286 -6.27 -5.56 -10.70
C ALA A 286 -7.42 -5.56 -9.68
N SER A 287 -7.11 -5.37 -8.39
CA SER A 287 -8.12 -5.31 -7.32
C SER A 287 -9.07 -4.11 -7.48
N HIS A 288 -8.53 -2.96 -7.90
CA HIS A 288 -9.32 -1.75 -8.13
C HIS A 288 -10.17 -1.84 -9.39
N LEU A 289 -9.61 -2.40 -10.47
CA LEU A 289 -10.31 -2.63 -11.73
C LEU A 289 -11.31 -3.79 -11.68
N GLY A 290 -11.22 -4.68 -10.67
CA GLY A 290 -11.99 -5.93 -10.66
C GLY A 290 -11.49 -6.95 -11.69
N ALA A 291 -10.27 -6.79 -12.22
CA ALA A 291 -9.71 -7.57 -13.32
C ALA A 291 -9.22 -8.96 -12.87
N LEU A 292 -10.17 -9.86 -12.57
CA LEU A 292 -9.90 -11.21 -12.05
C LEU A 292 -8.94 -12.03 -12.92
N ALA A 293 -9.04 -11.89 -14.25
CA ALA A 293 -8.17 -12.62 -15.19
C ALA A 293 -6.70 -12.20 -15.04
N LEU A 294 -6.42 -10.90 -14.89
CA LEU A 294 -5.07 -10.39 -14.64
C LEU A 294 -4.55 -10.87 -13.29
N GLY A 295 -5.40 -10.86 -12.26
CA GLY A 295 -5.06 -11.39 -10.94
C GLY A 295 -4.72 -12.88 -10.94
N ARG A 296 -5.50 -13.70 -11.65
CA ARG A 296 -5.21 -15.13 -11.85
C ARG A 296 -3.91 -15.35 -12.61
N TRP A 297 -3.66 -14.56 -13.65
CA TRP A 297 -2.40 -14.59 -14.38
C TRP A 297 -1.21 -14.29 -13.45
N ALA A 298 -1.31 -13.25 -12.61
CA ALA A 298 -0.26 -12.88 -11.67
C ALA A 298 -0.02 -13.98 -10.62
N HIS A 299 -1.09 -14.60 -10.10
CA HIS A 299 -0.98 -15.73 -9.17
C HIS A 299 -0.30 -16.94 -9.83
N ALA A 300 -0.71 -17.31 -11.05
CA ALA A 300 -0.06 -18.40 -11.79
C ALA A 300 1.41 -18.09 -12.12
N TYR A 301 1.76 -16.83 -12.38
CA TYR A 301 3.14 -16.40 -12.57
C TYR A 301 3.97 -16.58 -11.30
N ILE A 302 3.41 -16.21 -10.13
CA ILE A 302 4.04 -16.41 -8.82
C ILE A 302 4.39 -17.89 -8.61
N ASP A 303 3.41 -18.77 -8.80
CA ASP A 303 3.58 -20.22 -8.62
C ASP A 303 4.60 -20.80 -9.59
N LYS A 304 4.47 -20.47 -10.89
CA LYS A 304 5.35 -20.96 -11.95
C LYS A 304 6.81 -20.57 -11.75
N HIS A 305 7.06 -19.41 -11.15
CA HIS A 305 8.42 -18.90 -10.91
C HIS A 305 8.92 -19.12 -9.48
N GLY A 306 8.16 -19.83 -8.63
CA GLY A 306 8.54 -20.11 -7.25
C GLY A 306 8.76 -18.84 -6.43
N ILE A 307 8.03 -17.76 -6.73
CA ILE A 307 8.14 -16.51 -5.99
C ILE A 307 7.46 -16.72 -4.65
N GLU A 308 8.22 -16.61 -3.57
CA GLU A 308 7.68 -16.82 -2.23
C GLU A 308 6.64 -15.74 -1.89
N LEU A 309 5.54 -16.18 -1.28
CA LEU A 309 4.52 -15.31 -0.71
C LEU A 309 4.99 -14.81 0.66
N ASP A 310 5.67 -13.67 0.66
CA ASP A 310 5.86 -12.89 1.88
C ASP A 310 4.56 -12.21 2.32
N GLU A 311 4.59 -11.57 3.50
CA GLU A 311 3.42 -10.95 4.12
C GLU A 311 2.70 -9.96 3.19
N ASN A 312 3.47 -9.14 2.45
CA ASN A 312 2.91 -8.12 1.56
C ASN A 312 2.29 -8.73 0.30
N LEU A 313 2.98 -9.67 -0.34
CA LEU A 313 2.48 -10.32 -1.55
C LEU A 313 1.28 -11.23 -1.24
N GLY A 314 1.30 -11.93 -0.10
CA GLY A 314 0.19 -12.74 0.40
C GLY A 314 -1.06 -11.91 0.64
N SER A 315 -0.95 -10.82 1.40
CA SER A 315 -2.08 -9.89 1.64
C SER A 315 -2.61 -9.29 0.33
N SER A 316 -1.72 -8.93 -0.60
CA SER A 316 -2.11 -8.38 -1.91
C SER A 316 -2.91 -9.38 -2.76
N LEU A 317 -2.56 -10.67 -2.74
CA LEU A 317 -3.33 -11.71 -3.43
C LEU A 317 -4.72 -11.89 -2.82
N VAL A 318 -4.81 -11.97 -1.49
CA VAL A 318 -6.09 -12.09 -0.78
C VAL A 318 -6.99 -10.91 -1.10
N ASN A 319 -6.46 -9.69 -1.01
CA ASN A 319 -7.20 -8.46 -1.32
C ASN A 319 -7.64 -8.42 -2.80
N MET A 320 -6.78 -8.82 -3.74
CA MET A 320 -7.13 -8.89 -5.16
C MET A 320 -8.30 -9.83 -5.39
N TYR A 321 -8.20 -11.09 -4.94
CA TYR A 321 -9.29 -12.06 -5.15
C TYR A 321 -10.60 -11.60 -4.49
N SER A 322 -10.52 -11.05 -3.28
CA SER A 322 -11.67 -10.55 -2.54
C SER A 322 -12.37 -9.39 -3.25
N LYS A 323 -11.60 -8.40 -3.73
CA LYS A 323 -12.11 -7.23 -4.48
C LYS A 323 -12.47 -7.53 -5.94
N CYS A 324 -12.17 -8.73 -6.42
CA CYS A 324 -12.66 -9.26 -7.70
C CYS A 324 -13.85 -10.21 -7.53
N GLY A 325 -14.41 -10.35 -6.31
CA GLY A 325 -15.55 -11.21 -6.03
C GLY A 325 -15.26 -12.71 -6.18
N CYS A 326 -14.02 -13.16 -5.96
CA CYS A 326 -13.64 -14.57 -5.99
C CYS A 326 -13.18 -15.01 -4.59
N VAL A 327 -14.16 -15.33 -3.75
CA VAL A 327 -13.93 -15.68 -2.34
C VAL A 327 -13.09 -16.94 -2.21
N GLU A 328 -13.30 -17.93 -3.08
CA GLU A 328 -12.56 -19.20 -3.07
C GLU A 328 -11.07 -18.95 -3.34
N GLY A 329 -10.76 -18.08 -4.30
CA GLY A 329 -9.39 -17.68 -4.61
C GLY A 329 -8.72 -16.95 -3.45
N ALA A 330 -9.46 -16.08 -2.76
CA ALA A 330 -8.98 -15.37 -1.57
C ALA A 330 -8.67 -16.34 -0.42
N VAL A 331 -9.59 -17.27 -0.12
CA VAL A 331 -9.40 -18.31 0.89
C VAL A 331 -8.20 -19.20 0.55
N HIS A 332 -8.03 -19.58 -0.73
CA HIS A 332 -6.89 -20.36 -1.18
C HIS A 332 -5.57 -19.62 -0.96
N ALA A 333 -5.48 -18.35 -1.39
CA ALA A 333 -4.29 -17.52 -1.19
C ALA A 333 -3.98 -17.31 0.31
N PHE A 334 -5.00 -17.08 1.13
CA PHE A 334 -4.87 -16.94 2.58
C PHE A 334 -4.33 -18.21 3.23
N LYS A 335 -4.82 -19.39 2.82
CA LYS A 335 -4.34 -20.69 3.32
C LYS A 335 -2.92 -21.00 2.85
N ALA A 336 -2.57 -20.63 1.61
CA ALA A 336 -1.24 -20.85 1.03
C ALA A 336 -0.15 -19.95 1.63
N ALA A 337 -0.50 -18.80 2.21
CA ALA A 337 0.45 -17.90 2.86
C ALA A 337 1.15 -18.60 4.04
N LYS A 338 2.49 -18.69 3.98
CA LYS A 338 3.32 -19.33 5.02
C LYS A 338 3.32 -18.53 6.33
N CYS A 339 3.47 -17.22 6.22
CA CYS A 339 3.37 -16.27 7.34
C CYS A 339 2.18 -15.35 7.10
N ARG A 340 1.23 -15.35 8.04
CA ARG A 340 0.05 -14.48 7.98
C ARG A 340 0.26 -13.32 8.94
N SER A 341 0.68 -12.19 8.39
CA SER A 341 0.72 -10.92 9.13
C SER A 341 -0.69 -10.48 9.52
N VAL A 342 -0.79 -9.54 10.47
CA VAL A 342 -2.06 -8.86 10.81
C VAL A 342 -2.76 -8.34 9.54
N ASP A 343 -2.00 -7.81 8.58
CA ASP A 343 -2.55 -7.32 7.31
C ASP A 343 -3.16 -8.43 6.44
N THR A 344 -2.61 -9.65 6.48
CA THR A 344 -3.14 -10.80 5.74
C THR A 344 -4.48 -11.26 6.36
N TRP A 345 -4.58 -11.26 7.68
CA TRP A 345 -5.83 -11.53 8.40
C TRP A 345 -6.88 -10.45 8.14
N ASN A 346 -6.50 -9.17 8.25
CA ASN A 346 -7.37 -8.04 7.98
C ASN A 346 -7.88 -8.06 6.53
N ALA A 347 -7.03 -8.37 5.55
CA ALA A 347 -7.44 -8.50 4.15
C ALA A 347 -8.50 -9.59 3.96
N MET A 348 -8.40 -10.71 4.67
CA MET A 348 -9.36 -11.81 4.58
C MET A 348 -10.68 -11.51 5.32
N ILE A 349 -10.61 -10.89 6.51
CA ILE A 349 -11.79 -10.43 7.26
C ILE A 349 -12.57 -9.41 6.43
N ALA A 350 -11.90 -8.36 5.94
CA ALA A 350 -12.49 -7.38 5.04
C ALA A 350 -13.03 -8.01 3.75
N GLY A 351 -12.32 -9.01 3.22
CA GLY A 351 -12.72 -9.77 2.06
C GLY A 351 -14.04 -10.52 2.27
N PHE A 352 -14.24 -11.16 3.42
CA PHE A 352 -15.52 -11.79 3.77
C PHE A 352 -16.63 -10.75 3.93
N THR A 353 -16.39 -9.66 4.66
CA THR A 353 -17.34 -8.56 4.85
C THR A 353 -17.81 -7.97 3.52
N GLY A 354 -16.85 -7.60 2.66
CA GLY A 354 -17.14 -7.03 1.34
C GLY A 354 -17.82 -8.00 0.38
N ASN A 355 -17.85 -9.31 0.69
CA ASN A 355 -18.55 -10.33 -0.10
C ASN A 355 -19.88 -10.80 0.54
N GLY A 356 -20.36 -10.07 1.55
CA GLY A 356 -21.62 -10.36 2.25
C GLY A 356 -21.53 -11.52 3.23
N LEU A 357 -20.33 -12.01 3.56
CA LEU A 357 -20.10 -13.19 4.40
C LEU A 357 -19.72 -12.80 5.83
N SER A 358 -20.47 -11.88 6.45
CA SER A 358 -20.15 -11.29 7.77
C SER A 358 -19.92 -12.34 8.87
N SER A 359 -20.71 -13.43 8.90
CA SER A 359 -20.53 -14.49 9.91
C SER A 359 -19.18 -15.19 9.80
N LYS A 360 -18.67 -15.39 8.56
CA LYS A 360 -17.33 -15.96 8.34
C LYS A 360 -16.22 -14.99 8.72
N ALA A 361 -16.47 -13.68 8.60
CA ALA A 361 -15.53 -12.65 9.06
C ALA A 361 -15.35 -12.69 10.58
N VAL A 362 -16.46 -12.81 11.33
CA VAL A 362 -16.45 -12.98 12.80
C VAL A 362 -15.79 -14.29 13.22
N GLU A 363 -16.14 -15.41 12.58
CA GLU A 363 -15.48 -16.69 12.84
C GLU A 363 -13.96 -16.60 12.62
N LEU A 364 -13.52 -15.89 11.57
CA LEU A 364 -12.10 -15.72 11.27
C LEU A 364 -11.39 -14.80 12.28
N PHE A 365 -12.06 -13.77 12.80
CA PHE A 365 -11.51 -12.91 13.85
C PHE A 365 -11.26 -13.70 15.14
N TYR A 366 -12.21 -14.51 15.60
CA TYR A 366 -11.98 -15.33 16.80
C TYR A 366 -10.88 -16.37 16.56
N LYS A 367 -10.76 -16.94 15.35
CA LYS A 367 -9.60 -17.80 15.00
C LYS A 367 -8.27 -17.04 15.02
N MET A 368 -8.25 -15.77 14.61
CA MET A 368 -7.06 -14.92 14.69
C MET A 368 -6.65 -14.75 16.16
N GLU A 369 -7.61 -14.45 17.04
CA GLU A 369 -7.42 -14.29 18.47
C GLU A 369 -6.96 -15.59 19.16
N ASP A 370 -7.65 -16.70 18.92
CA ASP A 370 -7.34 -18.03 19.47
C ASP A 370 -5.95 -18.52 19.07
N SER A 371 -5.48 -18.14 17.88
CA SER A 371 -4.14 -18.52 17.42
C SER A 371 -3.02 -17.87 18.23
N GLY A 372 -3.26 -16.69 18.81
CA GLY A 372 -2.27 -15.90 19.54
C GLY A 372 -1.04 -15.46 18.73
N VAL A 373 -0.99 -15.75 17.42
CA VAL A 373 0.20 -15.48 16.58
C VAL A 373 0.34 -14.00 16.26
N VAL A 374 -0.78 -13.28 16.18
CA VAL A 374 -0.85 -11.87 15.79
C VAL A 374 -1.84 -11.13 16.68
N THR A 375 -1.50 -9.91 17.07
CA THR A 375 -2.38 -9.05 17.87
C THR A 375 -3.30 -8.22 16.95
N PRO A 376 -4.63 -8.25 17.15
CA PRO A 376 -5.55 -7.31 16.52
C PRO A 376 -5.10 -5.85 16.68
N ASN A 377 -5.25 -5.06 15.61
CA ASN A 377 -4.92 -3.64 15.61
C ASN A 377 -6.13 -2.80 15.23
N LEU A 378 -5.93 -1.47 15.14
CA LEU A 378 -6.95 -0.50 14.75
C LEU A 378 -7.67 -0.89 13.44
N VAL A 379 -6.94 -1.42 12.44
CA VAL A 379 -7.52 -1.85 11.17
C VAL A 379 -8.36 -3.12 11.33
N THR A 380 -7.93 -4.05 12.19
CA THR A 380 -8.67 -5.28 12.50
C THR A 380 -10.05 -4.95 13.06
N PHE A 381 -10.12 -4.04 14.04
CA PHE A 381 -11.39 -3.67 14.68
C PHE A 381 -12.32 -2.92 13.73
N ASN A 382 -11.81 -2.04 12.88
CA ASN A 382 -12.61 -1.42 11.83
C ASN A 382 -13.21 -2.48 10.87
N CYS A 383 -12.40 -3.45 10.42
CA CYS A 383 -12.85 -4.52 9.52
C CYS A 383 -13.96 -5.38 10.14
N ILE A 384 -13.84 -5.73 11.43
CA ILE A 384 -14.80 -6.61 12.09
C ILE A 384 -16.07 -5.87 12.54
N LEU A 385 -15.98 -4.63 13.01
CA LEU A 385 -17.16 -3.81 13.31
C LEU A 385 -17.96 -3.53 12.05
N ASN A 386 -17.29 -3.30 10.92
CA ASN A 386 -17.95 -3.19 9.62
C ASN A 386 -18.66 -4.50 9.24
N ALA A 387 -18.06 -5.66 9.56
CA ALA A 387 -18.71 -6.96 9.37
C ALA A 387 -19.99 -7.08 10.20
N CYS A 388 -19.94 -6.69 11.48
CA CYS A 388 -21.10 -6.67 12.36
C CYS A 388 -22.18 -5.74 11.83
N SER A 389 -21.83 -4.53 11.38
CA SER A 389 -22.77 -3.58 10.76
C SER A 389 -23.50 -4.19 9.58
N HIS A 390 -22.75 -4.73 8.60
CA HIS A 390 -23.32 -5.34 7.40
C HIS A 390 -23.95 -6.72 7.61
N GLY A 391 -23.74 -7.34 8.78
CA GLY A 391 -24.36 -8.60 9.17
C GLY A 391 -25.49 -8.45 10.18
N GLY A 392 -25.79 -7.23 10.64
CA GLY A 392 -26.83 -6.97 11.66
C GLY A 392 -26.52 -7.54 13.04
N MET A 393 -25.25 -7.79 13.36
CA MET A 393 -24.82 -8.44 14.60
C MET A 393 -24.60 -7.40 15.70
N VAL A 394 -25.69 -6.83 16.21
CA VAL A 394 -25.65 -5.70 17.17
C VAL A 394 -24.87 -6.06 18.44
N ASP A 395 -25.20 -7.19 19.08
CA ASP A 395 -24.60 -7.59 20.35
C ASP A 395 -23.10 -7.86 20.19
N THR A 396 -22.71 -8.62 19.15
CA THR A 396 -21.30 -8.87 18.83
C THR A 396 -20.55 -7.58 18.49
N GLY A 397 -21.18 -6.64 17.78
CA GLY A 397 -20.55 -5.35 17.46
C GLY A 397 -20.27 -4.51 18.71
N VAL A 398 -21.20 -4.48 19.67
CA VAL A 398 -21.01 -3.80 20.96
C VAL A 398 -19.92 -4.47 21.77
N GLU A 399 -19.95 -5.81 21.90
CA GLU A 399 -18.91 -6.59 22.58
C GLU A 399 -17.52 -6.28 22.02
N LEU A 400 -17.37 -6.31 20.70
CA LEU A 400 -16.08 -6.08 20.04
C LEU A 400 -15.60 -4.63 20.18
N PHE A 401 -16.51 -3.65 20.16
CA PHE A 401 -16.16 -2.24 20.38
C PHE A 401 -15.67 -2.00 21.82
N GLU A 402 -16.34 -2.60 22.81
CA GLU A 402 -15.91 -2.53 24.21
C GLU A 402 -14.59 -3.28 24.43
N LYS A 403 -14.41 -4.45 23.80
CA LYS A 403 -13.18 -5.23 23.85
C LYS A 403 -11.99 -4.50 23.24
N MET A 404 -12.18 -3.77 22.15
CA MET A 404 -11.16 -2.92 21.53
C MET A 404 -10.57 -1.91 22.54
N ILE A 405 -11.44 -1.28 23.32
CA ILE A 405 -11.05 -0.26 24.31
C ILE A 405 -10.50 -0.93 25.57
N GLY A 406 -11.26 -1.86 26.17
CA GLY A 406 -10.96 -2.41 27.50
C GLY A 406 -9.86 -3.46 27.53
N VAL A 407 -9.70 -4.25 26.46
CA VAL A 407 -8.71 -5.35 26.41
C VAL A 407 -7.51 -4.98 25.58
N TYR A 408 -7.72 -4.37 24.41
CA TYR A 408 -6.64 -4.05 23.48
C TYR A 408 -6.08 -2.62 23.66
N ASN A 409 -6.74 -1.79 24.47
CA ASN A 409 -6.36 -0.39 24.70
C ASN A 409 -6.16 0.39 23.39
N ILE A 410 -7.06 0.15 22.43
CA ILE A 410 -7.10 0.84 21.14
C ILE A 410 -8.13 1.95 21.23
N GLU A 411 -7.69 3.19 21.00
CA GLU A 411 -8.58 4.34 20.94
C GLU A 411 -9.43 4.30 19.65
N PRO A 412 -10.76 4.43 19.73
CA PRO A 412 -11.63 4.43 18.56
C PRO A 412 -11.36 5.66 17.67
N ASP A 413 -11.22 5.43 16.37
CA ASP A 413 -11.20 6.50 15.36
C ASP A 413 -12.60 6.73 14.74
N ILE A 414 -12.69 7.69 13.83
CA ILE A 414 -13.93 8.04 13.14
C ILE A 414 -14.57 6.85 12.38
N GLY A 415 -13.76 5.92 11.88
CA GLY A 415 -14.23 4.72 11.20
C GLY A 415 -14.91 3.73 12.15
N HIS A 416 -14.39 3.57 13.37
CA HIS A 416 -15.00 2.71 14.38
C HIS A 416 -16.36 3.25 14.82
N TYR A 417 -16.43 4.55 15.14
CA TYR A 417 -17.70 5.21 15.43
C TYR A 417 -18.66 5.10 14.24
N GLY A 418 -18.15 5.24 13.01
CA GLY A 418 -18.95 5.14 11.80
C GLY A 418 -19.60 3.77 11.64
N CYS A 419 -18.85 2.70 11.89
CA CYS A 419 -19.38 1.34 11.89
C CYS A 419 -20.45 1.13 12.97
N MET A 420 -20.27 1.69 14.17
CA MET A 420 -21.25 1.55 15.25
C MET A 420 -22.54 2.33 14.97
N VAL A 421 -22.42 3.55 14.46
CA VAL A 421 -23.59 4.36 14.05
C VAL A 421 -24.34 3.65 12.92
N ASP A 422 -23.64 3.13 11.91
CA ASP A 422 -24.25 2.36 10.82
C ASP A 422 -24.94 1.09 11.35
N LEU A 423 -24.29 0.34 12.24
CA LEU A 423 -24.84 -0.86 12.89
C LEU A 423 -26.15 -0.56 13.61
N PHE A 424 -26.17 0.44 14.50
CA PHE A 424 -27.37 0.81 15.24
C PHE A 424 -28.45 1.38 14.32
N SER A 425 -28.08 2.20 13.35
CA SER A 425 -29.02 2.78 12.38
C SER A 425 -29.73 1.69 11.59
N ARG A 426 -28.98 0.72 11.04
CA ARG A 426 -29.53 -0.41 10.28
C ARG A 426 -30.46 -1.29 11.12
N ALA A 427 -30.14 -1.46 12.41
CA ALA A 427 -30.98 -2.18 13.36
C ALA A 427 -32.21 -1.38 13.84
N GLY A 428 -32.36 -0.11 13.44
CA GLY A 428 -33.45 0.77 13.88
C GLY A 428 -33.28 1.33 15.31
N LEU A 429 -32.10 1.15 15.92
CA LEU A 429 -31.78 1.59 17.27
C LEU A 429 -31.26 3.03 17.27
N PHE A 430 -32.09 3.97 16.80
CA PHE A 430 -31.68 5.36 16.57
C PHE A 430 -31.21 6.09 17.83
N ASP A 431 -31.79 5.80 19.00
CA ASP A 431 -31.36 6.42 20.26
C ASP A 431 -29.89 6.07 20.59
N LYS A 432 -29.48 4.82 20.33
CA LYS A 432 -28.08 4.39 20.51
C LYS A 432 -27.16 5.00 19.46
N ALA A 433 -27.66 5.20 18.23
CA ALA A 433 -26.90 5.87 17.18
C ALA A 433 -26.64 7.35 17.52
N GLU A 434 -27.66 8.09 17.96
CA GLU A 434 -27.51 9.50 18.39
C GLU A 434 -26.62 9.61 19.64
N ASP A 435 -26.73 8.70 20.61
CA ASP A 435 -25.84 8.65 21.78
C ASP A 435 -24.37 8.41 21.37
N MET A 436 -24.12 7.49 20.44
CA MET A 436 -22.78 7.24 19.91
C MET A 436 -22.19 8.47 19.22
N MET A 437 -23.00 9.18 18.42
CA MET A 437 -22.60 10.44 17.77
C MET A 437 -22.41 11.60 18.76
N GLY A 438 -23.07 11.56 19.92
CA GLY A 438 -22.89 12.56 20.97
C GLY A 438 -21.63 12.35 21.82
N LYS A 439 -21.16 11.11 21.94
CA LYS A 439 -20.00 10.74 22.78
C LYS A 439 -18.67 10.77 22.04
N MET A 440 -18.67 10.80 20.70
CA MET A 440 -17.45 10.79 19.91
C MET A 440 -16.65 12.10 20.08
N PRO A 441 -15.30 12.04 20.12
CA PRO A 441 -14.45 13.21 20.34
C PRO A 441 -14.25 14.10 19.10
N MET A 442 -14.86 13.73 17.97
CA MET A 442 -14.77 14.45 16.69
C MET A 442 -16.18 14.65 16.09
N GLU A 443 -16.30 15.52 15.09
CA GLU A 443 -17.58 15.73 14.40
C GLU A 443 -17.94 14.51 13.51
N PRO A 444 -19.23 14.15 13.40
CA PRO A 444 -19.67 13.06 12.53
C PRO A 444 -19.43 13.35 11.04
N ASP A 445 -18.92 12.36 10.31
CA ASP A 445 -18.60 12.49 8.89
C ASP A 445 -19.79 12.27 7.95
N VAL A 446 -19.55 12.51 6.67
CA VAL A 446 -20.52 12.33 5.58
C VAL A 446 -21.06 10.89 5.53
N VAL A 447 -20.24 9.89 5.87
CA VAL A 447 -20.61 8.47 5.79
C VAL A 447 -21.64 8.12 6.87
N MET A 448 -21.45 8.59 8.10
CA MET A 448 -22.41 8.43 9.20
C MET A 448 -23.76 9.04 8.87
N TRP A 449 -23.79 10.27 8.36
CA TRP A 449 -25.04 10.93 7.98
C TRP A 449 -25.75 10.20 6.83
N LYS A 450 -25.01 9.69 5.84
CA LYS A 450 -25.58 8.85 4.77
C LYS A 450 -26.21 7.57 5.31
N ALA A 451 -25.52 6.88 6.22
CA ALA A 451 -26.01 5.68 6.87
C ALA A 451 -27.31 5.96 7.64
N LEU A 452 -27.34 7.04 8.43
CA LEU A 452 -28.52 7.43 9.21
C LEU A 452 -29.73 7.76 8.34
N VAL A 453 -29.56 8.58 7.29
CA VAL A 453 -30.66 8.92 6.36
C VAL A 453 -31.15 7.67 5.62
N GLY A 454 -30.22 6.82 5.16
CA GLY A 454 -30.54 5.57 4.48
C GLY A 454 -31.36 4.62 5.35
N ALA A 455 -30.99 4.49 6.63
CA ALA A 455 -31.70 3.68 7.61
C ALA A 455 -33.05 4.27 8.02
N CYS A 456 -33.13 5.59 8.22
CA CYS A 456 -34.39 6.28 8.51
C CYS A 456 -35.43 6.06 7.42
N ARG A 457 -35.02 5.97 6.15
CA ARG A 457 -35.91 5.60 5.03
C ARG A 457 -36.45 4.18 5.18
N ILE A 458 -35.60 3.21 5.54
CA ILE A 458 -35.99 1.80 5.70
C ILE A 458 -36.96 1.64 6.88
N HIS A 459 -36.66 2.27 8.02
CA HIS A 459 -37.46 2.21 9.25
C HIS A 459 -38.57 3.24 9.34
N LYS A 460 -38.80 4.01 8.26
CA LYS A 460 -39.82 5.08 8.17
C LYS A 460 -39.73 6.14 9.27
N ASN A 461 -38.52 6.39 9.81
CA ASN A 461 -38.27 7.46 10.78
C ASN A 461 -38.03 8.80 10.07
N PHE A 462 -39.12 9.41 9.61
CA PHE A 462 -39.08 10.61 8.78
C PHE A 462 -38.43 11.81 9.47
N LYS A 463 -38.77 12.07 10.74
CA LYS A 463 -38.31 13.25 11.48
C LYS A 463 -36.80 13.27 11.64
N LEU A 464 -36.21 12.14 12.04
CA LEU A 464 -34.76 12.03 12.18
C LEU A 464 -34.08 12.04 10.80
N GLY A 465 -34.66 11.34 9.82
CA GLY A 465 -34.13 11.30 8.45
C GLY A 465 -34.07 12.68 7.78
N GLU A 466 -35.07 13.53 7.98
CA GLU A 466 -35.09 14.89 7.45
C GLU A 466 -33.99 15.75 8.08
N LYS A 467 -33.88 15.73 9.42
CA LYS A 467 -32.82 16.44 10.17
C LYS A 467 -31.42 16.00 9.71
N ALA A 468 -31.21 14.68 9.63
CA ALA A 468 -29.94 14.09 9.19
C ALA A 468 -29.63 14.44 7.72
N GLY A 469 -30.63 14.43 6.84
CA GLY A 469 -30.47 14.76 5.42
C GLY A 469 -30.10 16.22 5.20
N HIS A 470 -30.68 17.14 5.98
CA HIS A 470 -30.26 18.54 5.95
C HIS A 470 -28.83 18.72 6.45
N LYS A 471 -28.44 18.04 7.54
CA LYS A 471 -27.06 18.11 8.05
C LYS A 471 -26.06 17.54 7.06
N LEU A 472 -26.41 16.46 6.37
CA LEU A 472 -25.60 15.88 5.29
C LEU A 472 -25.33 16.88 4.16
N ILE A 473 -26.35 17.62 3.73
CA ILE A 473 -26.22 18.65 2.69
C ILE A 473 -25.43 19.89 3.18
N GLU A 474 -25.47 20.17 4.48
CA GLU A 474 -24.66 21.24 5.09
C GLU A 474 -23.18 20.86 5.13
N VAL A 475 -22.86 19.63 5.53
CA VAL A 475 -21.48 19.12 5.65
C VAL A 475 -20.86 18.83 4.26
N ALA A 476 -21.66 18.37 3.30
CA ALA A 476 -21.20 18.02 1.96
C ALA A 476 -22.14 18.62 0.87
N PRO A 477 -22.05 19.94 0.63
CA PRO A 477 -22.97 20.64 -0.28
C PRO A 477 -22.83 20.24 -1.75
N ASP A 478 -21.67 19.71 -2.16
CA ASP A 478 -21.38 19.27 -3.53
C ASP A 478 -21.67 17.78 -3.75
N ASP A 479 -21.97 17.03 -2.69
CA ASP A 479 -22.24 15.60 -2.77
C ASP A 479 -23.69 15.33 -3.19
N HIS A 480 -23.87 14.87 -4.43
CA HIS A 480 -25.19 14.54 -4.97
C HIS A 480 -25.93 13.46 -4.15
N ALA A 481 -25.22 12.58 -3.44
CA ALA A 481 -25.84 11.46 -2.73
C ALA A 481 -26.73 11.97 -1.57
N GLY A 482 -26.36 13.05 -0.88
CA GLY A 482 -27.17 13.61 0.19
C GLY A 482 -28.52 14.15 -0.30
N TYR A 483 -28.51 14.87 -1.41
CA TYR A 483 -29.74 15.34 -2.07
C TYR A 483 -30.63 14.19 -2.52
N VAL A 484 -30.04 13.16 -3.13
CA VAL A 484 -30.79 12.00 -3.60
C VAL A 484 -31.41 11.23 -2.42
N LEU A 485 -30.67 11.01 -1.33
CA LEU A 485 -31.18 10.33 -0.15
C LEU A 485 -32.34 11.10 0.51
N LEU A 486 -32.21 12.41 0.70
CA LEU A 486 -33.27 13.24 1.26
C LEU A 486 -34.49 13.34 0.33
N SER A 487 -34.26 13.48 -0.98
CA SER A 487 -35.34 13.42 -1.98
C SER A 487 -36.07 12.07 -1.96
N ASN A 488 -35.33 10.97 -1.81
CA ASN A 488 -35.91 9.64 -1.73
C ASN A 488 -36.73 9.45 -0.45
N LEU A 489 -36.27 10.02 0.68
CA LEU A 489 -37.00 10.02 1.94
C LEU A 489 -38.35 10.75 1.81
N TYR A 490 -38.37 11.94 1.21
CA TYR A 490 -39.60 12.68 0.93
C TYR A 490 -40.54 11.91 0.00
N ALA A 491 -40.01 11.26 -1.05
CA ALA A 491 -40.80 10.43 -1.94
C ALA A 491 -41.46 9.25 -1.22
N THR A 492 -40.73 8.53 -0.35
CA THR A 492 -41.32 7.46 0.48
C THR A 492 -42.36 7.95 1.49
N ALA A 493 -42.34 9.24 1.84
CA ALA A 493 -43.34 9.87 2.70
C ALA A 493 -44.48 10.52 1.90
N ASN A 494 -44.51 10.37 0.57
CA ASN A 494 -45.44 11.04 -0.35
C ASN A 494 -45.41 12.59 -0.28
N ASP A 495 -44.30 13.19 0.19
CA ASP A 495 -44.10 14.66 0.16
C ASP A 495 -43.41 15.09 -1.14
N TRP A 496 -44.19 15.19 -2.22
CA TRP A 496 -43.69 15.65 -3.52
C TRP A 496 -43.21 17.11 -3.52
N ASN A 497 -43.74 17.93 -2.60
CA ASN A 497 -43.24 19.29 -2.41
C ASN A 497 -41.80 19.26 -1.85
N GLY A 498 -41.51 18.36 -0.91
CA GLY A 498 -40.17 18.09 -0.41
C GLY A 498 -39.21 17.64 -1.50
N VAL A 499 -39.62 16.68 -2.33
CA VAL A 499 -38.87 16.24 -3.51
C VAL A 499 -38.53 17.42 -4.42
N TYR A 500 -39.52 18.26 -4.73
CA TYR A 500 -39.32 19.45 -5.56
C TYR A 500 -38.34 20.45 -4.92
N ARG A 501 -38.48 20.74 -3.61
CA ARG A 501 -37.57 21.65 -2.88
C ARG A 501 -36.12 21.18 -2.97
N VAL A 502 -35.87 19.90 -2.73
CA VAL A 502 -34.52 19.32 -2.77
C VAL A 502 -33.94 19.33 -4.18
N ARG A 503 -34.73 18.95 -5.20
CA ARG A 503 -34.29 18.99 -6.61
C ARG A 503 -34.00 20.41 -7.09
N LYS A 504 -34.81 21.39 -6.66
CA LYS A 504 -34.56 22.82 -6.93
C LYS A 504 -33.27 23.31 -6.27
N MET A 505 -33.02 22.88 -5.03
CA MET A 505 -31.78 23.20 -4.31
C MET A 505 -30.54 22.62 -5.03
N MET A 506 -30.65 21.36 -5.45
CA MET A 506 -29.61 20.64 -6.20
C MET A 506 -29.30 21.36 -7.54
N ALA A 507 -30.34 21.75 -8.29
CA ALA A 507 -30.19 22.51 -9.53
C ALA A 507 -29.56 23.89 -9.31
N LYS A 508 -29.97 24.62 -8.26
CA LYS A 508 -29.40 25.94 -7.92
C LYS A 508 -27.90 25.87 -7.61
N ARG A 509 -27.43 24.76 -7.06
CA ARG A 509 -26.02 24.52 -6.73
C ARG A 509 -25.24 23.84 -7.85
N GLY A 510 -25.87 23.55 -8.99
CA GLY A 510 -25.21 22.89 -10.14
C GLY A 510 -24.87 21.41 -9.91
N VAL A 511 -25.40 20.80 -8.85
CA VAL A 511 -25.16 19.39 -8.53
C VAL A 511 -26.00 18.52 -9.46
N LYS A 512 -25.39 17.50 -10.07
CA LYS A 512 -26.07 16.58 -11.01
C LYS A 512 -26.14 15.17 -10.43
N LYS A 513 -27.28 14.50 -10.65
CA LYS A 513 -27.45 13.09 -10.26
C LYS A 513 -26.65 12.22 -11.22
N VAL A 514 -25.85 11.31 -10.67
CA VAL A 514 -25.17 10.27 -11.46
C VAL A 514 -26.21 9.23 -11.90
N PRO A 515 -26.33 8.91 -13.21
CA PRO A 515 -27.22 7.85 -13.68
C PRO A 515 -26.72 6.48 -13.23
N GLY A 516 -27.65 5.56 -13.00
CA GLY A 516 -27.30 4.17 -12.71
C GLY A 516 -26.77 3.48 -13.97
N CYS A 517 -25.58 2.92 -13.87
CA CYS A 517 -24.90 2.17 -14.92
C CYS A 517 -24.46 0.81 -14.37
N SER A 518 -24.77 -0.25 -15.11
CA SER A 518 -24.23 -1.58 -14.86
C SER A 518 -23.31 -1.99 -15.98
N SER A 519 -22.25 -2.72 -15.68
CA SER A 519 -21.29 -3.21 -16.68
C SER A 519 -20.93 -4.67 -16.49
N ILE A 520 -20.57 -5.32 -17.60
CA ILE A 520 -20.04 -6.68 -17.65
C ILE A 520 -18.76 -6.69 -18.48
N GLU A 521 -17.70 -7.31 -17.95
CA GLU A 521 -16.48 -7.60 -18.70
C GLU A 521 -16.58 -9.00 -19.34
N LEU A 522 -16.54 -9.07 -20.67
CA LEU A 522 -16.45 -10.32 -21.44
C LEU A 522 -15.28 -10.23 -22.43
N ASP A 523 -14.42 -11.25 -22.46
CA ASP A 523 -13.28 -11.34 -23.37
C ASP A 523 -12.38 -10.09 -23.41
N GLY A 524 -12.20 -9.44 -22.25
CA GLY A 524 -11.40 -8.23 -22.09
C GLY A 524 -12.06 -6.93 -22.59
N THR A 525 -13.34 -6.98 -22.96
CA THR A 525 -14.15 -5.82 -23.34
C THR A 525 -15.21 -5.55 -22.26
N VAL A 526 -15.29 -4.30 -21.80
CA VAL A 526 -16.33 -3.86 -20.86
C VAL A 526 -17.55 -3.38 -21.65
N HIS A 527 -18.70 -3.96 -21.35
CA HIS A 527 -20.00 -3.57 -21.91
C HIS A 527 -20.80 -2.83 -20.85
N GLU A 528 -21.19 -1.58 -21.13
CA GLU A 528 -21.92 -0.72 -20.20
C GLU A 528 -23.39 -0.57 -20.60
N PHE A 529 -24.26 -0.54 -19.59
CA PHE A 529 -25.71 -0.49 -19.73
C PHE A 529 -26.28 0.60 -18.82
N ILE A 530 -26.91 1.60 -19.44
CA ILE A 530 -27.63 2.66 -18.76
C ILE A 530 -29.12 2.50 -19.07
N ALA A 531 -29.95 2.49 -18.03
CA ALA A 531 -31.40 2.39 -18.20
C ALA A 531 -31.93 3.60 -18.99
N GLY A 532 -32.65 3.34 -20.09
CA GLY A 532 -33.21 4.38 -20.95
C GLY A 532 -32.31 4.90 -22.07
N ASP A 533 -31.06 4.42 -22.19
CA ASP A 533 -30.18 4.82 -23.29
C ASP A 533 -30.60 4.15 -24.62
N ALA A 534 -30.81 4.97 -25.65
CA ALA A 534 -31.24 4.55 -26.98
C ALA A 534 -30.06 4.19 -27.91
N ALA A 535 -28.82 4.41 -27.50
CA ALA A 535 -27.63 4.31 -28.37
C ALA A 535 -27.10 2.89 -28.61
N ASN A 536 -27.69 1.85 -28.01
CA ASN A 536 -27.20 0.48 -28.14
C ASN A 536 -27.72 -0.24 -29.39
N TYR A 537 -26.82 -0.46 -30.35
CA TYR A 537 -27.00 -1.16 -31.63
C TYR A 537 -27.48 -2.63 -31.54
N ARG A 538 -27.72 -3.18 -30.34
CA ARG A 538 -28.16 -4.58 -30.10
C ARG A 538 -29.41 -4.68 -29.23
N LYS A 539 -30.23 -3.62 -29.20
CA LYS A 539 -31.43 -3.51 -28.36
C LYS A 539 -32.36 -4.73 -28.50
N LYS A 540 -32.58 -5.24 -29.71
CA LYS A 540 -33.55 -6.32 -29.95
C LYS A 540 -33.25 -7.62 -29.18
N GLU A 541 -32.06 -8.21 -29.35
CA GLU A 541 -31.70 -9.48 -28.69
C GLU A 541 -31.77 -9.40 -27.17
N ILE A 542 -31.35 -8.27 -26.59
CA ILE A 542 -31.35 -8.06 -25.15
C ILE A 542 -32.78 -7.91 -24.62
N TYR A 543 -33.65 -7.19 -25.34
CA TYR A 543 -35.04 -7.01 -24.95
C TYR A 543 -35.84 -8.30 -25.09
N ASP A 544 -35.61 -9.07 -26.16
CA ASP A 544 -36.22 -10.40 -26.32
C ASP A 544 -35.82 -11.33 -25.14
N MET A 545 -34.56 -11.26 -24.69
CA MET A 545 -34.09 -12.00 -23.50
C MET A 545 -34.67 -11.46 -22.19
N LEU A 546 -34.86 -10.14 -22.08
CA LEU A 546 -35.55 -9.55 -20.93
C LEU A 546 -36.98 -10.09 -20.88
N ASP A 547 -37.73 -10.09 -21.98
CA ASP A 547 -39.10 -10.63 -22.00
C ASP A 547 -39.13 -12.11 -21.56
N GLU A 548 -38.19 -12.93 -22.04
CA GLU A 548 -38.03 -14.33 -21.57
C GLU A 548 -37.73 -14.40 -20.07
N MET A 549 -36.83 -13.56 -19.56
CA MET A 549 -36.54 -13.46 -18.13
C MET A 549 -37.80 -13.08 -17.35
N GLY A 550 -38.63 -12.17 -17.85
CA GLY A 550 -39.83 -11.67 -17.19
C GLY A 550 -40.88 -12.77 -17.03
N GLU A 551 -41.12 -13.51 -18.12
CA GLU A 551 -42.02 -14.67 -18.11
C GLU A 551 -41.56 -15.74 -17.12
N LYS A 552 -40.27 -16.10 -17.15
CA LYS A 552 -39.75 -17.12 -16.23
C LYS A 552 -39.74 -16.67 -14.77
N LEU A 553 -39.46 -15.39 -14.51
CA LEU A 553 -39.54 -14.82 -13.16
C LEU A 553 -40.96 -14.91 -12.62
N ARG A 554 -41.96 -14.53 -13.42
CA ARG A 554 -43.38 -14.63 -13.04
C ARG A 554 -43.80 -16.07 -12.76
N LEU A 555 -43.38 -17.02 -13.59
CA LEU A 555 -43.62 -18.46 -13.36
C LEU A 555 -42.96 -18.99 -12.09
N ALA A 556 -41.83 -18.40 -11.68
CA ALA A 556 -41.14 -18.73 -10.44
C ALA A 556 -41.73 -18.04 -9.19
N GLY A 557 -42.77 -17.21 -9.35
CA GLY A 557 -43.43 -16.51 -8.24
C GLY A 557 -42.74 -15.20 -7.82
N TYR A 558 -41.92 -14.61 -8.69
CA TYR A 558 -41.37 -13.28 -8.44
C TYR A 558 -42.45 -12.20 -8.67
N GLU A 559 -42.60 -11.31 -7.69
CA GLU A 559 -43.44 -10.11 -7.75
C GLU A 559 -42.55 -8.87 -7.70
N ALA A 560 -42.80 -7.91 -8.60
CA ALA A 560 -42.03 -6.68 -8.68
C ALA A 560 -42.38 -5.74 -7.51
N ASP A 561 -41.35 -5.22 -6.82
CA ASP A 561 -41.56 -4.30 -5.70
C ASP A 561 -41.72 -2.86 -6.20
N THR A 562 -42.96 -2.47 -6.55
CA THR A 562 -43.26 -1.13 -7.09
C THR A 562 -42.96 0.01 -6.10
N THR A 563 -42.81 -0.29 -4.80
CA THR A 563 -42.40 0.70 -3.79
C THR A 563 -40.97 1.22 -4.00
N GLN A 564 -40.15 0.51 -4.79
CA GLN A 564 -38.80 0.96 -5.17
C GLN A 564 -38.82 2.07 -6.24
N VAL A 565 -39.96 2.33 -6.89
CA VAL A 565 -40.10 3.38 -7.89
C VAL A 565 -40.41 4.71 -7.22
N LEU A 566 -39.37 5.51 -7.00
CA LEU A 566 -39.46 6.83 -6.34
C LEU A 566 -39.75 7.96 -7.33
N LEU A 567 -40.58 7.67 -8.34
CA LEU A 567 -41.06 8.61 -9.34
C LEU A 567 -42.58 8.77 -9.18
N ASP A 568 -43.07 9.98 -9.48
CA ASP A 568 -44.49 10.30 -9.46
C ASP A 568 -45.16 9.69 -10.71
N ILE A 569 -45.42 8.39 -10.64
CA ILE A 569 -46.08 7.59 -11.68
C ILE A 569 -47.34 7.01 -11.03
N GLU A 570 -48.51 7.32 -11.58
CA GLU A 570 -49.79 6.82 -11.05
C GLU A 570 -50.07 5.37 -11.51
N ASP A 571 -49.60 5.01 -12.70
CA ASP A 571 -49.82 3.70 -13.30
C ASP A 571 -48.85 2.63 -12.74
N GLU A 572 -49.41 1.59 -12.11
CA GLU A 572 -48.62 0.49 -11.52
C GLU A 572 -47.94 -0.36 -12.61
N GLU A 573 -48.57 -0.57 -13.77
CA GLU A 573 -47.95 -1.31 -14.89
C GLU A 573 -46.71 -0.59 -15.43
N ALA A 574 -46.76 0.74 -15.54
CA ALA A 574 -45.60 1.55 -15.88
C ALA A 574 -44.48 1.48 -14.83
N LYS A 575 -44.80 1.35 -13.53
CA LYS A 575 -43.79 1.15 -12.47
C LYS A 575 -43.10 -0.20 -12.62
N GLU A 576 -43.87 -1.27 -12.81
CA GLU A 576 -43.32 -2.62 -13.03
C GLU A 576 -42.42 -2.66 -14.27
N SER A 577 -42.90 -2.10 -15.38
CA SER A 577 -42.11 -2.00 -16.62
C SER A 577 -40.79 -1.25 -16.39
N SER A 578 -40.81 -0.12 -15.67
CA SER A 578 -39.60 0.63 -15.34
C SER A 578 -38.57 -0.19 -14.55
N LEU A 579 -39.01 -0.95 -13.53
CA LEU A 579 -38.17 -1.84 -12.74
C LEU A 579 -37.54 -2.95 -13.57
N PHE A 580 -38.26 -3.42 -14.58
CA PHE A 580 -37.79 -4.47 -15.47
C PHE A 580 -36.64 -4.01 -16.38
N HIS A 581 -36.61 -2.71 -16.70
CA HIS A 581 -35.59 -2.07 -17.53
C HIS A 581 -34.42 -1.49 -16.72
N HIS A 582 -34.27 -1.87 -15.45
CA HIS A 582 -33.09 -1.51 -14.67
C HIS A 582 -31.81 -2.10 -15.30
N SER A 583 -30.73 -1.30 -15.29
CA SER A 583 -29.44 -1.64 -15.91
C SER A 583 -28.87 -3.00 -15.49
N GLU A 584 -29.15 -3.42 -14.26
CA GLU A 584 -28.70 -4.67 -13.66
C GLU A 584 -29.32 -5.87 -14.39
N LYS A 585 -30.63 -5.83 -14.65
CA LYS A 585 -31.36 -6.87 -15.39
C LYS A 585 -30.91 -6.91 -16.85
N ILE A 586 -30.71 -5.74 -17.46
CA ILE A 586 -30.18 -5.61 -18.84
C ILE A 586 -28.79 -6.25 -18.93
N ALA A 587 -27.91 -5.96 -17.97
CA ALA A 587 -26.58 -6.54 -17.90
C ALA A 587 -26.67 -8.08 -17.79
N VAL A 588 -27.47 -8.61 -16.86
CA VAL A 588 -27.62 -10.07 -16.73
C VAL A 588 -28.20 -10.72 -17.98
N ALA A 589 -29.19 -10.11 -18.63
CA ALA A 589 -29.73 -10.56 -19.92
C ALA A 589 -28.60 -10.71 -20.96
N PHE A 590 -27.76 -9.68 -21.09
CA PHE A 590 -26.60 -9.72 -21.97
C PHE A 590 -25.60 -10.84 -21.59
N GLY A 591 -25.35 -11.02 -20.29
CA GLY A 591 -24.50 -12.09 -19.77
C GLY A 591 -25.05 -13.48 -20.09
N LEU A 592 -26.36 -13.70 -19.99
CA LEU A 592 -27.03 -14.95 -20.32
C LEU A 592 -26.92 -15.29 -21.82
N ILE A 593 -27.07 -14.29 -22.70
CA ILE A 593 -26.93 -14.46 -24.15
C ILE A 593 -25.50 -14.83 -24.54
N ARG A 594 -24.50 -14.16 -23.96
CA ARG A 594 -23.12 -14.19 -24.45
C ARG A 594 -22.23 -15.24 -23.80
N THR A 595 -22.67 -15.87 -22.71
CA THR A 595 -21.86 -16.84 -21.98
C THR A 595 -22.46 -18.24 -22.00
N LYS A 596 -21.60 -19.27 -22.03
CA LYS A 596 -22.02 -20.68 -22.03
C LYS A 596 -22.75 -21.05 -20.74
N PRO A 597 -23.75 -21.95 -20.77
CA PRO A 597 -24.39 -22.47 -19.56
C PRO A 597 -23.39 -22.89 -18.48
N GLY A 598 -23.70 -22.56 -17.22
CA GLY A 598 -22.80 -22.79 -16.07
C GLY A 598 -21.71 -21.74 -15.86
N THR A 599 -21.52 -20.79 -16.79
CA THR A 599 -20.60 -19.66 -16.57
C THR A 599 -21.20 -18.66 -15.59
N THR A 600 -20.47 -18.33 -14.52
CA THR A 600 -20.83 -17.28 -13.56
C THR A 600 -20.91 -15.92 -14.26
N ILE A 601 -22.04 -15.23 -14.10
CA ILE A 601 -22.25 -13.87 -14.62
C ILE A 601 -21.75 -12.87 -13.59
N ARG A 602 -20.91 -11.92 -13.99
CA ARG A 602 -20.36 -10.89 -13.11
C ARG A 602 -20.80 -9.51 -13.59
N VAL A 603 -21.49 -8.78 -12.72
CA VAL A 603 -22.01 -7.44 -12.99
C VAL A 603 -21.39 -6.47 -12.00
N VAL A 604 -20.96 -5.31 -12.47
CA VAL A 604 -20.56 -4.18 -11.64
C VAL A 604 -21.58 -3.06 -11.79
N LYS A 605 -22.07 -2.54 -10.67
CA LYS A 605 -23.02 -1.43 -10.60
C LYS A 605 -22.35 -0.25 -9.90
N ASN A 606 -22.46 0.94 -10.50
CA ASN A 606 -21.89 2.17 -9.94
C ASN A 606 -22.66 2.72 -8.71
N LEU A 607 -23.91 2.32 -8.53
CA LEU A 607 -24.78 2.67 -7.41
C LEU A 607 -25.10 1.43 -6.57
N ARG A 608 -25.76 1.63 -5.43
CA ARG A 608 -26.35 0.53 -4.67
C ARG A 608 -27.49 -0.10 -5.46
N VAL A 609 -27.55 -1.43 -5.49
CA VAL A 609 -28.65 -2.19 -6.14
C VAL A 609 -29.98 -1.85 -5.46
N CYS A 610 -31.13 -1.90 -6.15
CA CYS A 610 -32.44 -1.71 -5.49
C CYS A 610 -33.02 -3.04 -4.96
N GLY A 611 -33.99 -2.96 -4.03
CA GLY A 611 -34.60 -4.15 -3.42
C GLY A 611 -35.16 -5.13 -4.46
N ASP A 612 -35.86 -4.58 -5.44
CA ASP A 612 -36.44 -5.33 -6.56
C ASP A 612 -35.38 -6.09 -7.38
N CYS A 613 -34.32 -5.40 -7.81
CA CYS A 613 -33.25 -6.02 -8.59
C CYS A 613 -32.52 -7.10 -7.78
N HIS A 614 -32.28 -6.88 -6.48
CA HIS A 614 -31.69 -7.90 -5.62
C HIS A 614 -32.57 -9.16 -5.56
N SER A 615 -33.88 -9.01 -5.38
CA SER A 615 -34.83 -10.12 -5.42
C SER A 615 -34.85 -10.81 -6.79
N ALA A 616 -34.91 -10.06 -7.88
CA ALA A 616 -34.87 -10.60 -9.23
C ALA A 616 -33.60 -11.43 -9.48
N MET A 617 -32.43 -10.98 -9.02
CA MET A 617 -31.17 -11.74 -9.17
C MET A 617 -31.19 -13.08 -8.42
N LYS A 618 -31.85 -13.16 -7.25
CA LYS A 618 -32.05 -14.44 -6.55
C LYS A 618 -32.82 -15.42 -7.44
N PHE A 619 -34.00 -15.04 -7.91
CA PHE A 619 -34.83 -15.89 -8.77
C PHE A 619 -34.12 -16.24 -10.09
N LEU A 620 -33.46 -15.27 -10.74
CA LEU A 620 -32.70 -15.54 -11.97
C LEU A 620 -31.59 -16.56 -11.76
N SER A 621 -30.89 -16.52 -10.62
CA SER A 621 -29.84 -17.50 -10.31
C SER A 621 -30.38 -18.94 -10.20
N GLU A 622 -31.61 -19.08 -9.69
CA GLU A 622 -32.30 -20.37 -9.56
C GLU A 622 -32.86 -20.85 -10.90
N VAL A 623 -33.66 -20.02 -11.55
CA VAL A 623 -34.36 -20.31 -12.82
C VAL A 623 -33.40 -20.69 -13.93
N TYR A 624 -32.27 -19.99 -14.05
CA TYR A 624 -31.26 -20.27 -15.08
C TYR A 624 -30.15 -21.20 -14.61
N GLY A 625 -30.17 -21.62 -13.33
CA GLY A 625 -29.15 -22.49 -12.75
C GLY A 625 -27.73 -21.92 -12.89
N ARG A 626 -27.56 -20.61 -12.66
CA ARG A 626 -26.28 -19.90 -12.80
C ARG A 626 -25.98 -19.06 -11.58
N ASP A 627 -24.72 -19.06 -11.17
CA ASP A 627 -24.24 -18.09 -10.18
C ASP A 627 -24.17 -16.70 -10.82
N ILE A 628 -24.71 -15.70 -10.12
CA ILE A 628 -24.66 -14.30 -10.53
C ILE A 628 -23.96 -13.54 -9.39
N ILE A 629 -22.90 -12.81 -9.72
CA ILE A 629 -22.16 -11.97 -8.77
C ILE A 629 -22.39 -10.53 -9.17
N VAL A 630 -23.00 -9.74 -8.29
CA VAL A 630 -23.21 -8.31 -8.50
C VAL A 630 -22.38 -7.54 -7.49
N ARG A 631 -21.42 -6.75 -7.96
CA ARG A 631 -20.72 -5.75 -7.16
C ARG A 631 -21.48 -4.44 -7.25
N ASP A 632 -21.99 -3.93 -6.13
CA ASP A 632 -22.58 -2.60 -6.06
C ASP A 632 -21.59 -1.58 -5.46
N SER A 633 -22.06 -0.35 -5.21
CA SER A 633 -21.21 0.70 -4.62
C SER A 633 -20.68 0.36 -3.21
N ASN A 634 -21.24 -0.63 -2.53
CA ASN A 634 -20.94 -0.96 -1.14
C ASN A 634 -20.24 -2.32 -1.01
N ARG A 635 -20.70 -3.35 -1.72
CA ARG A 635 -20.23 -4.74 -1.56
C ARG A 635 -20.57 -5.64 -2.76
N PHE A 636 -20.15 -6.91 -2.67
CA PHE A 636 -20.60 -7.98 -3.55
C PHE A 636 -21.81 -8.70 -2.98
N HIS A 637 -22.70 -9.07 -3.89
CA HIS A 637 -23.83 -9.96 -3.67
C HIS A 637 -23.60 -11.21 -4.54
N HIS A 638 -23.48 -12.37 -3.90
CA HIS A 638 -23.32 -13.65 -4.59
C HIS A 638 -24.66 -14.36 -4.59
N PHE A 639 -25.32 -14.37 -5.75
CA PHE A 639 -26.59 -15.05 -5.95
C PHE A 639 -26.34 -16.45 -6.48
N SER A 640 -26.80 -17.45 -5.74
CA SER A 640 -26.68 -18.86 -6.12
C SER A 640 -27.91 -19.61 -5.60
N ARG A 641 -28.59 -20.33 -6.51
CA ARG A 641 -29.75 -21.18 -6.18
C ARG A 641 -30.82 -20.45 -5.36
N GLY A 642 -31.18 -19.22 -5.75
CA GLY A 642 -32.24 -18.46 -5.08
C GLY A 642 -31.80 -17.74 -3.79
N LEU A 643 -30.56 -17.91 -3.35
CA LEU A 643 -30.02 -17.29 -2.14
C LEU A 643 -28.97 -16.24 -2.48
N CYS A 644 -28.83 -15.24 -1.62
CA CYS A 644 -27.75 -14.26 -1.69
C CYS A 644 -26.81 -14.43 -0.50
N SER A 645 -25.50 -14.26 -0.71
CA SER A 645 -24.48 -14.34 0.37
C SER A 645 -24.79 -13.46 1.56
N CYS A 646 -25.50 -12.34 1.35
CA CYS A 646 -25.82 -11.38 2.38
C CYS A 646 -27.03 -11.68 3.27
N GLN A 647 -27.75 -12.78 3.00
CA GLN A 647 -28.91 -13.19 3.80
C GLN A 647 -30.01 -12.11 3.87
N ASP A 648 -30.18 -11.34 2.79
CA ASP A 648 -31.14 -10.24 2.66
C ASP A 648 -30.93 -9.05 3.64
N TYR A 649 -29.79 -9.01 4.32
CA TYR A 649 -29.38 -7.88 5.16
C TYR A 649 -28.33 -7.03 4.40
N TRP A 650 -28.68 -5.84 3.91
CA TRP A 650 -27.72 -4.93 3.24
C TRP A 650 -27.88 -3.46 3.54
#